data_AF-A0A943WSW4-F1
#
_entry.id   AF-A0A943WSW4-F1
#
_cell.length_a   1.000
_cell.length_b   1.000
_cell.length_c   1.000
_cell.angle_alpha   90.00
_cell.angle_beta   90.00
_cell.angle_gamma   90.00
#
_symmetry.space_group_name_H-M   'P 1'
#
loop_
_entity.id
_entity.type
_entity.pdbx_description
1 polymer ?
#
loop_
_entity_poly.entity_id
_entity_poly.type
_entity_poly.pdbx_seq_one_letter_code
_entity_poly.pdbx_strand_id
1 'polypeptide(L)'
;MKKIFSLFLSIAMLATVGIVPMTANADVATASATEAFSVQGCYGWNEYAYAKFTGSVSEVSYKKTTENNYTKVDSELIRNSEGRVDIPGLAKNTEYTIKLVGTDGTTAYYNVTTKANDRSGYAFFNHSGIGAYNEDGTLKSNADVIYVTNETKNTVTYNGITGIGNILKNASRISKPLAVRIIGTIDTQTRDADGTKTTDINNGVVAIDGLTDKIISNGKDSYFNMLDVTGSKGGLTVEGIGDDANILKWGFTFKSNCQDVEVRNLTFSKYPEDACAAENSKYFWLHNCVFNIGENKYDLTEEQDKGDGDGATDMNGNSNVTIAYCRYNQTHKTSLNGGSDSVKSYNYTYHHNFFNGCKSRLPLTRQVNLHMYNNYYLNCGTCIDARASALVLSENQYFEGSSNCYKVTANSSEGNPAIKAVGDILTSSKYSKRDNIMTDASRDAALTTTGNKNANPSFDTNSSVFYYSNGASNVEKMDTAEQAKAECSTYAGVLEDTKADAGSINTNPDATVSTVSTETTTEVTTEAPTETTTVDDSLKHLDVSSSKTFEPADVTPDGTVDVLYFADTDEYLLQDNATNASSAWNNTFEPQKSGKLVITGKLTAGGKAGSKWAFCRVKGINSAGEANEIAAFTTDASKNLALRGINKEYVSSTTALELDKTYNYKFEFDIDNKTVTLTIDDMAPLTAAIDVSEISSVYFVTATSDTERTLTVTKPVVGVVSEGETYVYGDADNDTAVTAADSAMIMQKVLTDAPTTLETVTDKYMTYIDVDKSGVLTAADATYVLQKSLDSTFKMPCEK
;
A
#
# COMPACT_ATOMS: atom_id res chain seq x y z
N MET A 1 -17.58 7.68 63.57
CA MET A 1 -16.78 8.83 63.10
C MET A 1 -16.42 8.55 61.65
N LYS A 2 -16.46 9.44 60.65
CA LYS A 2 -16.94 10.84 60.40
C LYS A 2 -16.90 10.96 58.84
N LYS A 3 -17.76 11.63 58.05
CA LYS A 3 -19.06 12.34 58.18
C LYS A 3 -19.84 12.21 56.83
N ILE A 4 -21.16 11.99 56.77
CA ILE A 4 -22.35 12.91 56.71
C ILE A 4 -22.51 13.78 55.42
N PHE A 5 -23.78 13.88 54.94
CA PHE A 5 -24.45 14.80 53.98
C PHE A 5 -24.48 14.36 52.49
N SER A 6 -25.59 14.06 51.79
CA SER A 6 -27.09 14.15 51.92
C SER A 6 -27.82 15.35 51.28
N LEU A 7 -28.69 15.10 50.28
CA LEU A 7 -30.05 15.65 50.02
C LEU A 7 -30.60 14.95 48.73
N PHE A 8 -31.73 14.24 48.70
CA PHE A 8 -33.15 14.69 48.63
C PHE A 8 -33.42 15.68 47.47
N LEU A 9 -34.42 15.49 46.59
CA LEU A 9 -35.88 15.47 46.85
C LEU A 9 -36.66 14.98 45.57
N SER A 10 -38.00 14.87 45.56
CA SER A 10 -38.79 13.65 45.88
C SER A 10 -40.22 13.68 45.28
N ILE A 11 -40.86 12.49 45.05
CA ILE A 11 -42.34 12.23 45.10
C ILE A 11 -43.20 12.90 43.97
N ALA A 12 -44.31 12.38 43.40
CA ALA A 12 -45.24 11.25 43.65
C ALA A 12 -45.57 10.52 42.30
N MET A 13 -46.61 9.68 42.08
CA MET A 13 -47.72 9.14 42.90
C MET A 13 -48.11 7.69 42.44
N LEU A 14 -49.41 7.34 42.32
CA LEU A 14 -49.93 5.99 42.07
C LEU A 14 -51.00 5.92 40.93
N ALA A 15 -50.86 4.88 40.11
CA ALA A 15 -51.89 4.00 39.51
C ALA A 15 -53.31 4.50 39.15
N THR A 16 -53.71 4.20 37.90
CA THR A 16 -55.03 3.61 37.62
C THR A 16 -54.97 2.73 36.37
N VAL A 17 -55.63 1.57 36.40
CA VAL A 17 -55.64 0.59 35.29
C VAL A 17 -56.68 1.02 34.26
N GLY A 18 -56.25 1.22 33.01
CA GLY A 18 -57.12 1.39 31.85
C GLY A 18 -56.68 0.45 30.73
N ILE A 19 -57.39 -0.66 30.56
CA ILE A 19 -57.19 -1.55 29.40
C ILE A 19 -57.79 -0.84 28.17
N VAL A 20 -56.91 -0.33 27.30
CA VAL A 20 -57.25 0.12 25.96
C VAL A 20 -56.62 -0.87 24.98
N PRO A 21 -57.36 -1.42 24.00
CA PRO A 21 -56.76 -2.34 23.03
C PRO A 21 -55.70 -1.59 22.23
N MET A 22 -54.46 -2.07 22.26
CA MET A 22 -53.45 -1.65 21.30
C MET A 22 -53.91 -2.11 19.92
N THR A 23 -54.45 -1.19 19.13
CA THR A 23 -54.48 -1.35 17.68
C THR A 23 -53.05 -1.45 17.20
N ALA A 24 -52.75 -2.46 16.39
CA ALA A 24 -51.44 -2.60 15.79
C ALA A 24 -51.19 -1.41 14.87
N ASN A 25 -50.39 -0.44 15.33
CA ASN A 25 -49.65 0.40 14.42
C ASN A 25 -48.73 -0.54 13.65
N ALA A 26 -48.98 -0.70 12.35
CA ALA A 26 -47.97 -1.25 11.47
C ALA A 26 -46.76 -0.32 11.57
N ASP A 27 -45.60 -0.86 11.95
CA ASP A 27 -44.34 -0.15 11.79
C ASP A 27 -44.21 0.17 10.30
N VAL A 28 -44.42 1.44 9.95
CA VAL A 28 -44.02 1.96 8.66
C VAL A 28 -42.50 1.96 8.70
N ALA A 29 -41.90 0.89 8.21
CA ALA A 29 -40.48 0.81 7.96
C ALA A 29 -40.13 1.98 7.05
N THR A 30 -39.54 3.03 7.62
CA THR A 30 -38.91 4.10 6.88
C THR A 30 -37.81 3.45 6.07
N ALA A 31 -38.05 3.25 4.78
CA ALA A 31 -37.04 2.76 3.86
C ALA A 31 -35.87 3.72 3.95
N SER A 32 -34.75 3.24 4.51
CA SER A 32 -33.49 3.99 4.47
C SER A 32 -33.19 4.25 3.00
N ALA A 33 -32.96 5.52 2.64
CA ALA A 33 -32.56 5.86 1.29
C ALA A 33 -31.30 5.06 0.98
N THR A 34 -31.34 4.28 -0.11
CA THR A 34 -30.20 3.47 -0.52
C THR A 34 -29.06 4.41 -0.88
N GLU A 35 -27.92 4.28 -0.19
CA GLU A 35 -26.75 5.10 -0.46
C GLU A 35 -26.31 4.92 -1.93
N ALA A 36 -26.03 6.03 -2.61
CA ALA A 36 -25.66 6.01 -4.02
C ALA A 36 -24.32 5.30 -4.22
N PHE A 37 -24.21 4.53 -5.30
CA PHE A 37 -22.97 3.83 -5.61
C PHE A 37 -21.89 4.83 -6.06
N SER A 38 -20.75 4.83 -5.37
CA SER A 38 -19.58 5.62 -5.77
C SER A 38 -18.28 4.92 -5.33
N VAL A 39 -17.31 4.83 -6.23
CA VAL A 39 -16.01 4.21 -5.95
C VAL A 39 -15.11 5.21 -5.22
N GLN A 40 -14.71 4.87 -4.01
CA GLN A 40 -13.83 5.65 -3.15
C GLN A 40 -12.35 5.45 -3.49
N GLY A 41 -12.02 4.32 -4.11
CA GLY A 41 -10.68 4.05 -4.66
C GLY A 41 -10.59 2.63 -5.21
N CYS A 42 -9.69 2.42 -6.16
CA CYS A 42 -9.33 1.11 -6.69
C CYS A 42 -7.80 1.00 -6.69
N TYR A 43 -7.26 -0.16 -6.36
CA TYR A 43 -5.85 -0.31 -6.03
C TYR A 43 -5.27 -1.62 -6.55
N GLY A 44 -4.01 -1.56 -6.98
CA GLY A 44 -3.17 -2.71 -7.32
C GLY A 44 -2.19 -3.05 -6.22
N TRP A 45 -1.89 -4.34 -6.05
CA TRP A 45 -0.95 -4.86 -5.07
C TRP A 45 -0.26 -6.12 -5.63
N ASN A 46 0.55 -6.80 -4.81
CA ASN A 46 1.24 -8.03 -5.20
C ASN A 46 0.23 -9.13 -5.56
N GLU A 47 0.09 -9.42 -6.86
CA GLU A 47 -0.77 -10.47 -7.42
C GLU A 47 -2.25 -10.35 -7.01
N TYR A 48 -2.68 -9.12 -6.74
CA TYR A 48 -3.94 -8.79 -6.08
C TYR A 48 -4.41 -7.40 -6.52
N ALA A 49 -5.73 -7.21 -6.60
CA ALA A 49 -6.33 -5.88 -6.70
C ALA A 49 -7.60 -5.79 -5.85
N TYR A 50 -8.04 -4.58 -5.52
CA TYR A 50 -9.29 -4.36 -4.81
C TYR A 50 -9.89 -2.99 -5.10
N ALA A 51 -11.13 -2.78 -4.70
CA ALA A 51 -11.76 -1.46 -4.68
C ALA A 51 -12.57 -1.25 -3.41
N LYS A 52 -12.69 0.02 -3.01
CA LYS A 52 -13.58 0.50 -1.95
C LYS A 52 -14.65 1.40 -2.56
N PHE A 53 -15.88 1.31 -2.07
CA PHE A 53 -17.05 2.01 -2.61
C PHE A 53 -18.12 2.27 -1.54
N THR A 54 -18.95 3.29 -1.74
CA THR A 54 -20.21 3.51 -1.00
C THR A 54 -21.38 2.86 -1.72
N GLY A 55 -22.53 2.71 -1.05
CA GLY A 55 -23.71 2.07 -1.63
C GLY A 55 -23.52 0.57 -1.82
N SER A 56 -23.85 0.03 -3.00
CA SER A 56 -23.70 -1.40 -3.29
C SER A 56 -23.51 -1.67 -4.78
N VAL A 57 -22.79 -2.75 -5.09
CA VAL A 57 -22.63 -3.29 -6.44
C VAL A 57 -23.44 -4.56 -6.65
N SER A 58 -23.97 -4.71 -7.86
CA SER A 58 -24.65 -5.92 -8.35
C SER A 58 -23.68 -6.89 -9.02
N GLU A 59 -22.60 -6.40 -9.62
CA GLU A 59 -21.57 -7.19 -10.28
C GLU A 59 -20.22 -6.47 -10.26
N VAL A 60 -19.13 -7.24 -10.09
CA VAL A 60 -17.76 -6.79 -10.34
C VAL A 60 -17.10 -7.79 -11.28
N SER A 61 -16.31 -7.29 -12.22
CA SER A 61 -15.57 -8.10 -13.18
C SER A 61 -14.26 -7.43 -13.59
N TYR A 62 -13.31 -8.20 -14.11
CA TYR A 62 -11.97 -7.73 -14.47
C TYR A 62 -11.45 -8.38 -15.75
N LYS A 63 -10.59 -7.68 -16.48
CA LYS A 63 -9.85 -8.21 -17.65
C LYS A 63 -8.43 -7.64 -17.63
N LYS A 64 -7.45 -8.34 -18.21
CA LYS A 64 -6.19 -7.66 -18.56
C LYS A 64 -6.48 -6.59 -19.60
N THR A 65 -5.76 -5.47 -19.60
CA THR A 65 -5.99 -4.40 -20.58
C THR A 65 -5.69 -4.82 -22.03
N THR A 66 -4.93 -5.90 -22.21
CA THR A 66 -4.66 -6.58 -23.48
C THR A 66 -5.73 -7.60 -23.91
N GLU A 67 -6.74 -7.87 -23.08
CA GLU A 67 -7.79 -8.85 -23.33
C GLU A 67 -9.16 -8.18 -23.56
N ASN A 68 -10.07 -8.86 -24.27
CA ASN A 68 -11.39 -8.33 -24.58
C ASN A 68 -12.51 -8.84 -23.65
N ASN A 69 -12.28 -9.94 -22.93
CA ASN A 69 -13.32 -10.63 -22.15
C ASN A 69 -13.14 -10.37 -20.66
N TYR A 70 -14.19 -9.90 -20.00
CA TYR A 70 -14.23 -9.77 -18.55
C TYR A 70 -14.49 -11.13 -17.87
N THR A 71 -13.70 -11.42 -16.84
CA THR A 71 -13.92 -12.49 -15.87
C THR A 71 -14.69 -11.90 -14.68
N LYS A 72 -15.75 -12.56 -14.22
CA LYS A 72 -16.48 -12.11 -13.03
C LYS A 72 -15.68 -12.38 -11.77
N VAL A 73 -15.78 -11.48 -10.79
CA VAL A 73 -15.30 -11.73 -9.43
C VAL A 73 -16.29 -12.67 -8.73
N ASP A 74 -15.79 -13.62 -7.94
CA ASP A 74 -16.64 -14.51 -7.15
C ASP A 74 -17.45 -13.70 -6.12
N SER A 75 -18.72 -14.04 -5.95
CA SER A 75 -19.67 -13.29 -5.11
C SER A 75 -19.20 -13.10 -3.67
N GLU A 76 -18.50 -14.08 -3.13
CA GLU A 76 -17.96 -14.13 -1.78
C GLU A 76 -16.90 -13.06 -1.53
N LEU A 77 -16.27 -12.54 -2.58
CA LEU A 77 -15.29 -11.46 -2.53
C LEU A 77 -15.90 -10.06 -2.71
N ILE A 78 -17.22 -9.97 -2.97
CA ILE A 78 -17.97 -8.72 -3.13
C ILE A 78 -18.71 -8.42 -1.81
N ARG A 79 -18.09 -7.59 -0.98
CA ARG A 79 -18.48 -7.32 0.41
C ARG A 79 -19.22 -5.99 0.51
N ASN A 80 -20.44 -5.96 -0.03
CA ASN A 80 -21.29 -4.77 -0.06
C ASN A 80 -21.53 -4.14 1.34
N SER A 81 -21.60 -4.96 2.40
CA SER A 81 -21.71 -4.51 3.80
C SER A 81 -20.52 -3.68 4.29
N GLU A 82 -19.35 -3.88 3.69
CA GLU A 82 -18.10 -3.18 4.03
C GLU A 82 -17.66 -2.20 2.93
N GLY A 83 -18.47 -2.06 1.87
CA GLY A 83 -18.11 -1.22 0.74
C GLY A 83 -16.83 -1.66 0.03
N ARG A 84 -16.60 -2.97 -0.14
CA ARG A 84 -15.33 -3.50 -0.67
C ARG A 84 -15.53 -4.63 -1.69
N VAL A 85 -14.62 -4.73 -2.65
CA VAL A 85 -14.41 -5.94 -3.47
C VAL A 85 -12.93 -6.27 -3.55
N ASP A 86 -12.61 -7.56 -3.45
CA ASP A 86 -11.25 -8.10 -3.43
C ASP A 86 -11.00 -9.05 -4.62
N ILE A 87 -9.81 -8.99 -5.24
CA ILE A 87 -9.46 -9.79 -6.43
C ILE A 87 -8.05 -10.40 -6.28
N PRO A 88 -7.90 -11.45 -5.44
CA PRO A 88 -6.68 -12.26 -5.34
C PRO A 88 -6.42 -13.16 -6.55
N GLY A 89 -5.15 -13.39 -6.87
CA GLY A 89 -4.74 -14.38 -7.86
C GLY A 89 -4.61 -13.80 -9.27
N LEU A 90 -4.25 -12.53 -9.36
CA LEU A 90 -3.96 -11.85 -10.62
C LEU A 90 -2.50 -12.10 -11.04
N ALA A 91 -2.27 -12.18 -12.34
CA ALA A 91 -0.90 -12.24 -12.87
C ALA A 91 -0.11 -11.01 -12.44
N LYS A 92 1.11 -11.19 -11.93
CA LYS A 92 2.04 -10.12 -11.51
C LYS A 92 2.43 -9.19 -12.64
N ASN A 93 2.83 -7.96 -12.30
CA ASN A 93 3.36 -6.95 -13.21
C ASN A 93 2.45 -6.74 -14.45
N THR A 94 1.14 -6.82 -14.22
CA THR A 94 0.10 -6.81 -15.27
C THR A 94 -0.95 -5.76 -14.94
N GLU A 95 -1.32 -4.97 -15.94
CA GLU A 95 -2.41 -4.00 -15.87
C GLU A 95 -3.77 -4.69 -16.13
N TYR A 96 -4.75 -4.40 -15.27
CA TYR A 96 -6.12 -4.90 -15.35
C TYR A 96 -7.13 -3.75 -15.37
N THR A 97 -8.14 -3.83 -16.23
CA THR A 97 -9.36 -3.03 -16.09
C THR A 97 -10.34 -3.76 -15.19
N ILE A 98 -10.72 -3.13 -14.08
CA ILE A 98 -11.79 -3.55 -13.18
C ILE A 98 -13.05 -2.75 -13.50
N LYS A 99 -14.18 -3.45 -13.65
CA LYS A 99 -15.51 -2.93 -13.90
C LYS A 99 -16.40 -3.21 -12.69
N LEU A 100 -17.01 -2.16 -12.14
CA LEU A 100 -17.99 -2.24 -11.06
C LEU A 100 -19.35 -1.75 -11.56
N VAL A 101 -20.41 -2.50 -11.28
CA VAL A 101 -21.80 -2.15 -11.64
C VAL A 101 -22.61 -1.97 -10.38
N GLY A 102 -22.93 -0.72 -10.03
CA GLY A 102 -23.79 -0.34 -8.91
C GLY A 102 -25.19 -0.96 -8.99
N THR A 103 -25.85 -1.16 -7.85
CA THR A 103 -27.25 -1.63 -7.79
C THR A 103 -28.25 -0.59 -8.31
N ASP A 104 -27.83 0.67 -8.42
CA ASP A 104 -28.54 1.78 -9.06
C ASP A 104 -28.41 1.79 -10.61
N GLY A 105 -27.56 0.92 -11.17
CA GLY A 105 -27.25 0.86 -12.60
C GLY A 105 -26.04 1.69 -13.03
N THR A 106 -25.45 2.48 -12.12
CA THR A 106 -24.21 3.23 -12.37
C THR A 106 -23.07 2.23 -12.64
N THR A 107 -22.21 2.51 -13.63
CA THR A 107 -21.05 1.66 -13.92
C THR A 107 -19.77 2.46 -13.86
N ALA A 108 -18.76 1.95 -13.15
CA ALA A 108 -17.44 2.55 -13.02
C ALA A 108 -16.36 1.59 -13.52
N TYR A 109 -15.26 2.15 -14.05
CA TYR A 109 -14.13 1.39 -14.56
C TYR A 109 -12.82 2.01 -14.08
N TYR A 110 -11.88 1.17 -13.66
CA TYR A 110 -10.56 1.56 -13.18
C TYR A 110 -9.49 0.67 -13.81
N ASN A 111 -8.33 1.24 -14.15
CA ASN A 111 -7.13 0.45 -14.43
C ASN A 111 -6.26 0.37 -13.18
N VAL A 112 -5.73 -0.81 -12.88
CA VAL A 112 -4.80 -1.08 -11.78
C VAL A 112 -3.64 -1.92 -12.29
N THR A 113 -2.42 -1.63 -11.81
CA THR A 113 -1.24 -2.45 -12.09
C THR A 113 -0.91 -3.30 -10.87
N THR A 114 -0.81 -4.60 -11.07
CA THR A 114 -0.39 -5.55 -10.04
C THR A 114 1.14 -5.63 -9.96
N LYS A 115 1.67 -5.97 -8.78
CA LYS A 115 3.10 -6.25 -8.55
C LYS A 115 3.35 -7.75 -8.36
N ALA A 116 4.61 -8.14 -8.24
CA ALA A 116 5.03 -9.51 -7.91
C ALA A 116 5.14 -9.73 -6.41
N ASN A 117 4.80 -10.93 -5.93
CA ASN A 117 5.32 -11.42 -4.66
C ASN A 117 6.77 -11.89 -4.83
N ASP A 118 7.68 -11.42 -3.97
CA ASP A 118 9.09 -11.85 -3.93
C ASP A 118 9.18 -13.35 -3.61
N ARG A 119 9.66 -14.14 -4.58
CA ARG A 119 9.82 -15.60 -4.47
C ARG A 119 11.26 -16.01 -4.19
N SER A 120 11.94 -15.23 -3.35
CA SER A 120 13.31 -15.52 -2.91
C SER A 120 13.36 -16.50 -1.73
N GLY A 121 14.57 -17.02 -1.48
CA GLY A 121 14.84 -17.86 -0.32
C GLY A 121 14.66 -19.35 -0.54
N TYR A 122 14.88 -20.12 0.53
CA TYR A 122 15.02 -21.56 0.42
C TYR A 122 13.76 -22.33 0.06
N ALA A 123 12.55 -21.77 0.26
CA ALA A 123 11.32 -22.41 -0.21
C ALA A 123 11.33 -22.62 -1.75
N PHE A 124 11.98 -21.72 -2.49
CA PHE A 124 12.06 -21.70 -3.96
C PHE A 124 13.43 -22.15 -4.51
N PHE A 125 14.43 -22.38 -3.63
CA PHE A 125 15.76 -22.76 -4.09
C PHE A 125 15.78 -24.15 -4.73
N ASN A 126 15.91 -24.18 -6.07
CA ASN A 126 15.74 -25.35 -6.93
C ASN A 126 14.35 -26.00 -6.85
N HIS A 127 13.32 -25.20 -6.55
CA HIS A 127 11.94 -25.67 -6.37
C HIS A 127 10.93 -24.63 -6.89
N SER A 128 9.73 -25.08 -7.24
CA SER A 128 8.67 -24.23 -7.81
C SER A 128 7.29 -24.85 -7.57
N GLY A 129 6.24 -24.04 -7.61
CA GLY A 129 4.85 -24.48 -7.53
C GLY A 129 4.34 -24.69 -6.11
N ILE A 130 4.81 -23.88 -5.16
CA ILE A 130 4.27 -23.81 -3.79
C ILE A 130 2.78 -23.40 -3.85
N GLY A 131 1.95 -23.93 -2.94
CA GLY A 131 0.57 -23.47 -2.77
C GLY A 131 -0.36 -23.80 -3.95
N ALA A 132 -1.41 -22.99 -4.09
CA ALA A 132 -2.44 -23.08 -5.13
C ALA A 132 -2.12 -22.25 -6.39
N TYR A 133 -1.05 -21.46 -6.35
CA TYR A 133 -0.73 -20.43 -7.33
C TYR A 133 0.44 -20.81 -8.24
N ASN A 134 0.45 -20.24 -9.45
CA ASN A 134 1.55 -20.32 -10.41
C ASN A 134 2.65 -19.29 -10.03
N GLU A 135 3.82 -19.42 -10.66
CA GLU A 135 4.94 -18.48 -10.49
C GLU A 135 4.66 -17.07 -11.03
N ASP A 136 3.58 -16.90 -11.82
CA ASP A 136 3.08 -15.60 -12.26
C ASP A 136 2.03 -14.99 -11.31
N GLY A 137 1.62 -15.69 -10.25
CA GLY A 137 0.59 -15.23 -9.30
C GLY A 137 -0.84 -15.65 -9.61
N THR A 138 -1.11 -16.22 -10.79
CA THR A 138 -2.46 -16.73 -11.13
C THR A 138 -2.75 -18.06 -10.44
N LEU A 139 -4.04 -18.37 -10.19
CA LEU A 139 -4.42 -19.72 -9.72
C LEU A 139 -4.00 -20.80 -10.72
N LYS A 140 -3.51 -21.94 -10.21
CA LYS A 140 -3.31 -23.14 -11.05
C LYS A 140 -4.65 -23.54 -11.68
N SER A 141 -4.64 -23.92 -12.96
CA SER A 141 -5.85 -24.20 -13.74
C SER A 141 -6.72 -25.36 -13.21
N ASN A 142 -6.17 -26.19 -12.30
CA ASN A 142 -6.87 -27.27 -11.62
C ASN A 142 -7.03 -27.02 -10.10
N ALA A 143 -6.73 -25.81 -9.61
CA ALA A 143 -6.93 -25.46 -8.21
C ALA A 143 -8.43 -25.41 -7.87
N ASP A 144 -8.78 -25.93 -6.71
CA ASP A 144 -10.07 -25.67 -6.08
C ASP A 144 -9.93 -24.44 -5.15
N VAL A 145 -11.01 -23.70 -4.93
CA VAL A 145 -11.06 -22.55 -3.99
C VAL A 145 -12.20 -22.78 -3.00
N ILE A 146 -11.98 -22.47 -1.72
CA ILE A 146 -13.05 -22.39 -0.71
C ILE A 146 -12.98 -21.07 0.06
N TYR A 147 -14.15 -20.51 0.34
CA TYR A 147 -14.35 -19.28 1.10
C TYR A 147 -14.77 -19.61 2.53
N VAL A 148 -14.15 -18.94 3.51
CA VAL A 148 -14.41 -19.16 4.94
C VAL A 148 -14.58 -17.81 5.65
N THR A 149 -15.73 -17.63 6.27
CA THR A 149 -16.10 -16.52 7.15
C THR A 149 -16.31 -17.04 8.57
N ASN A 150 -16.61 -16.15 9.53
CA ASN A 150 -16.90 -16.58 10.90
C ASN A 150 -18.19 -17.43 11.01
N GLU A 151 -19.15 -17.16 10.15
CA GLU A 151 -20.46 -17.84 10.07
C GLU A 151 -20.33 -19.21 9.39
N THR A 152 -19.42 -19.31 8.41
CA THR A 152 -19.24 -20.51 7.58
C THR A 152 -18.12 -21.45 8.06
N LYS A 153 -17.33 -21.06 9.07
CA LYS A 153 -16.21 -21.86 9.61
C LYS A 153 -16.55 -23.32 9.95
N ASN A 154 -17.78 -23.62 10.38
CA ASN A 154 -18.24 -24.98 10.68
C ASN A 154 -19.16 -25.59 9.59
N THR A 155 -19.47 -24.87 8.50
CA THR A 155 -20.45 -25.31 7.48
C THR A 155 -19.90 -25.36 6.05
N VAL A 156 -18.78 -24.68 5.76
CA VAL A 156 -18.03 -24.79 4.49
C VAL A 156 -17.70 -26.27 4.20
N THR A 157 -17.77 -26.69 2.93
CA THR A 157 -17.53 -28.08 2.55
C THR A 157 -16.47 -28.23 1.46
N TYR A 158 -15.66 -29.28 1.58
CA TYR A 158 -14.69 -29.68 0.56
C TYR A 158 -14.55 -31.21 0.53
N ASN A 159 -14.66 -31.82 -0.66
CA ASN A 159 -14.56 -33.29 -0.86
C ASN A 159 -15.39 -34.14 0.15
N GLY A 160 -16.59 -33.67 0.49
CA GLY A 160 -17.51 -34.34 1.41
C GLY A 160 -17.13 -34.22 2.90
N ILE A 161 -16.24 -33.29 3.26
CA ILE A 161 -15.89 -32.93 4.64
C ILE A 161 -16.47 -31.55 4.94
N THR A 162 -17.04 -31.35 6.12
CA THR A 162 -17.70 -30.11 6.55
C THR A 162 -16.96 -29.46 7.71
N GLY A 163 -16.78 -28.13 7.64
CA GLY A 163 -16.07 -27.30 8.62
C GLY A 163 -14.56 -27.21 8.34
N ILE A 164 -13.99 -26.01 8.42
CA ILE A 164 -12.60 -25.74 7.99
C ILE A 164 -11.58 -26.54 8.80
N GLY A 165 -11.80 -26.67 10.12
CA GLY A 165 -10.93 -27.46 10.98
C GLY A 165 -10.95 -28.95 10.61
N ASN A 166 -12.11 -29.52 10.25
CA ASN A 166 -12.18 -30.90 9.78
C ASN A 166 -11.55 -31.08 8.39
N ILE A 167 -11.75 -30.12 7.47
CA ILE A 167 -11.16 -30.15 6.12
C ILE A 167 -9.63 -30.17 6.22
N LEU A 168 -9.02 -29.22 6.92
CA LEU A 168 -7.56 -29.10 7.02
C LEU A 168 -6.92 -30.19 7.90
N LYS A 169 -7.63 -30.68 8.92
CA LYS A 169 -7.22 -31.88 9.66
C LYS A 169 -7.13 -33.12 8.79
N ASN A 170 -7.84 -33.14 7.66
CA ASN A 170 -7.80 -34.16 6.63
C ASN A 170 -7.05 -33.69 5.36
N ALA A 171 -6.13 -32.71 5.46
CA ALA A 171 -5.43 -32.12 4.31
C ALA A 171 -4.69 -33.14 3.42
N SER A 172 -4.31 -34.31 3.93
CA SER A 172 -3.82 -35.44 3.13
C SER A 172 -4.79 -35.97 2.05
N ARG A 173 -6.07 -35.57 2.10
CA ARG A 173 -7.09 -35.82 1.06
C ARG A 173 -7.16 -34.72 -0.01
N ILE A 174 -6.43 -33.62 0.16
CA ILE A 174 -6.26 -32.56 -0.85
C ILE A 174 -5.34 -33.12 -1.94
N SER A 175 -5.95 -33.46 -3.08
CA SER A 175 -5.31 -34.14 -4.22
C SER A 175 -5.17 -33.25 -5.46
N LYS A 176 -5.72 -32.05 -5.40
CA LYS A 176 -5.47 -30.92 -6.29
C LYS A 176 -4.95 -29.74 -5.46
N PRO A 177 -4.42 -28.68 -6.07
CA PRO A 177 -4.13 -27.46 -5.32
C PRO A 177 -5.40 -26.87 -4.71
N LEU A 178 -5.32 -26.34 -3.49
CA LEU A 178 -6.46 -25.75 -2.78
C LEU A 178 -6.08 -24.38 -2.23
N ALA A 179 -6.82 -23.34 -2.62
CA ALA A 179 -6.80 -22.04 -1.97
C ALA A 179 -7.92 -21.97 -0.91
N VAL A 180 -7.56 -21.73 0.34
CA VAL A 180 -8.48 -21.46 1.44
C VAL A 180 -8.46 -19.95 1.71
N ARG A 181 -9.55 -19.28 1.36
CA ARG A 181 -9.70 -17.82 1.46
C ARG A 181 -10.44 -17.46 2.75
N ILE A 182 -9.71 -16.87 3.69
CA ILE A 182 -10.21 -16.38 4.98
C ILE A 182 -10.72 -14.95 4.79
N ILE A 183 -11.99 -14.72 5.09
CA ILE A 183 -12.66 -13.42 4.95
C ILE A 183 -13.05 -12.93 6.35
N GLY A 184 -12.57 -11.74 6.71
CA GLY A 184 -12.80 -11.12 8.01
C GLY A 184 -12.20 -11.88 9.18
N THR A 185 -12.67 -11.56 10.38
CA THR A 185 -12.21 -12.22 11.61
C THR A 185 -12.90 -13.57 11.83
N ILE A 186 -12.13 -14.65 11.88
CA ILE A 186 -12.61 -15.96 12.33
C ILE A 186 -12.13 -16.20 13.76
N ASP A 187 -13.08 -16.32 14.68
CA ASP A 187 -12.81 -16.48 16.12
C ASP A 187 -13.14 -17.88 16.66
N THR A 188 -12.76 -18.16 17.90
CA THR A 188 -13.18 -19.37 18.63
C THR A 188 -13.20 -19.12 20.14
N GLN A 189 -13.78 -20.05 20.88
CA GLN A 189 -13.92 -19.95 22.33
C GLN A 189 -12.60 -20.22 23.06
N THR A 190 -12.26 -19.35 24.00
CA THR A 190 -11.12 -19.46 24.94
C THR A 190 -11.55 -19.84 26.34
N ARG A 191 -10.58 -20.20 27.19
CA ARG A 191 -10.85 -20.61 28.58
C ARG A 191 -11.05 -19.42 29.51
N ASP A 192 -11.89 -19.61 30.51
CA ASP A 192 -12.04 -18.78 31.69
C ASP A 192 -11.11 -19.27 32.84
N ALA A 193 -11.05 -18.52 33.94
CA ALA A 193 -10.20 -18.84 35.10
C ALA A 193 -10.51 -20.19 35.78
N ASP A 194 -11.72 -20.70 35.60
CA ASP A 194 -12.16 -22.01 36.10
C ASP A 194 -11.97 -23.15 35.07
N GLY A 195 -11.37 -22.84 33.91
CA GLY A 195 -11.16 -23.77 32.80
C GLY A 195 -12.38 -24.01 31.91
N THR A 196 -13.54 -23.42 32.21
CA THR A 196 -14.72 -23.42 31.32
C THR A 196 -14.51 -22.46 30.14
N LYS A 197 -15.51 -22.30 29.26
CA LYS A 197 -15.50 -21.31 28.16
C LYS A 197 -16.75 -20.40 28.21
N THR A 198 -17.27 -20.21 29.42
CA THR A 198 -18.60 -19.67 29.68
C THR A 198 -18.74 -18.22 29.23
N THR A 199 -17.69 -17.40 29.37
CA THR A 199 -17.71 -15.99 28.92
C THR A 199 -17.90 -15.89 27.40
N ASP A 200 -17.10 -16.62 26.63
CA ASP A 200 -17.18 -16.61 25.16
C ASP A 200 -18.51 -17.22 24.66
N ILE A 201 -19.00 -18.30 25.29
CA ILE A 201 -20.32 -18.88 24.99
C ILE A 201 -21.45 -17.87 25.22
N ASN A 202 -21.43 -17.15 26.35
CA ASN A 202 -22.46 -16.15 26.67
C ASN A 202 -22.40 -14.92 25.74
N ASN A 203 -21.23 -14.64 25.15
CA ASN A 203 -21.04 -13.60 24.14
C ASN A 203 -21.39 -14.07 22.71
N GLY A 204 -21.86 -15.31 22.54
CA GLY A 204 -22.27 -15.86 21.24
C GLY A 204 -21.13 -16.40 20.37
N VAL A 205 -19.90 -16.49 20.89
CA VAL A 205 -18.74 -17.03 20.15
C VAL A 205 -18.95 -18.52 19.91
N VAL A 206 -18.95 -18.94 18.64
CA VAL A 206 -19.08 -20.35 18.24
C VAL A 206 -17.70 -20.99 18.17
N ALA A 207 -17.51 -22.13 18.84
CA ALA A 207 -16.28 -22.92 18.75
C ALA A 207 -16.07 -23.50 17.34
N ILE A 208 -14.82 -23.54 16.86
CA ILE A 208 -14.46 -24.17 15.58
C ILE A 208 -14.36 -25.69 15.74
N ASP A 209 -15.06 -26.43 14.89
CA ASP A 209 -15.01 -27.89 14.85
C ASP A 209 -13.67 -28.40 14.30
N GLY A 210 -13.09 -29.40 14.98
CA GLY A 210 -11.87 -30.08 14.56
C GLY A 210 -10.58 -29.59 15.22
N LEU A 211 -10.59 -28.41 15.86
CA LEU A 211 -9.46 -27.93 16.67
C LEU A 211 -9.09 -28.92 17.78
N THR A 212 -7.82 -28.97 18.13
CA THR A 212 -7.33 -29.64 19.33
C THR A 212 -7.29 -28.62 20.47
N ASP A 213 -7.94 -28.93 21.58
CA ASP A 213 -7.96 -28.10 22.78
C ASP A 213 -7.85 -28.99 24.02
N LYS A 214 -6.62 -29.16 24.53
CA LYS A 214 -6.32 -30.04 25.66
C LYS A 214 -5.04 -29.66 26.40
N ILE A 215 -4.92 -30.12 27.64
CA ILE A 215 -3.65 -30.18 28.38
C ILE A 215 -2.90 -31.45 27.93
N ILE A 216 -1.58 -31.35 27.77
CA ILE A 216 -0.68 -32.42 27.34
C ILE A 216 0.43 -32.66 28.39
N SER A 217 1.43 -33.48 28.04
CA SER A 217 2.66 -33.69 28.84
C SER A 217 2.43 -34.00 30.33
N ASN A 218 1.37 -34.75 30.64
CA ASN A 218 0.92 -35.09 32.00
C ASN A 218 0.62 -33.89 32.92
N GLY A 219 0.10 -32.78 32.37
CA GLY A 219 -0.28 -31.58 33.14
C GLY A 219 0.67 -30.39 32.95
N LYS A 220 1.83 -30.62 32.32
CA LYS A 220 2.92 -29.63 32.25
C LYS A 220 2.73 -28.56 31.19
N ASP A 221 2.01 -28.88 30.14
CA ASP A 221 2.02 -28.14 28.89
C ASP A 221 0.61 -28.16 28.28
N SER A 222 0.26 -27.16 27.47
CA SER A 222 -1.04 -27.05 26.81
C SER A 222 -0.91 -27.23 25.30
N TYR A 223 -2.06 -27.46 24.66
CA TYR A 223 -2.22 -27.49 23.21
C TYR A 223 -3.64 -27.02 22.93
N PHE A 224 -3.86 -25.72 23.19
CA PHE A 224 -5.19 -25.10 23.19
C PHE A 224 -5.51 -24.48 21.82
N ASN A 225 -6.74 -24.70 21.34
CA ASN A 225 -7.28 -24.13 20.10
C ASN A 225 -6.37 -24.28 18.85
N MET A 226 -5.65 -25.39 18.70
CA MET A 226 -4.75 -25.62 17.56
C MET A 226 -5.37 -26.45 16.44
N LEU A 227 -5.26 -25.96 15.21
CA LEU A 227 -5.60 -26.71 14.00
C LEU A 227 -4.38 -27.47 13.47
N ASP A 228 -4.34 -28.76 13.75
CA ASP A 228 -3.40 -29.68 13.11
C ASP A 228 -3.75 -29.83 11.62
N VAL A 229 -2.99 -29.20 10.72
CA VAL A 229 -3.12 -29.39 9.26
C VAL A 229 -2.26 -30.58 8.86
N THR A 230 -2.86 -31.71 8.47
CA THR A 230 -2.11 -32.99 8.37
C THR A 230 -1.85 -33.46 6.95
N GLY A 231 -0.56 -33.56 6.59
CA GLY A 231 -0.06 -34.30 5.43
C GLY A 231 -0.49 -33.79 4.06
N SER A 232 -0.73 -32.48 3.91
CA SER A 232 -1.04 -31.86 2.61
C SER A 232 0.09 -32.09 1.60
N LYS A 233 -0.25 -32.49 0.37
CA LYS A 233 0.71 -32.68 -0.74
C LYS A 233 0.19 -32.19 -2.09
N GLY A 234 -0.98 -31.55 -2.11
CA GLY A 234 -1.62 -31.07 -3.34
C GLY A 234 -1.19 -29.67 -3.78
N GLY A 235 -0.43 -28.94 -2.94
CA GLY A 235 -0.29 -27.49 -3.01
C GLY A 235 -1.42 -26.82 -2.21
N LEU A 236 -1.14 -26.34 -1.00
CA LEU A 236 -2.14 -25.72 -0.13
C LEU A 236 -1.77 -24.27 0.15
N THR A 237 -2.66 -23.34 -0.22
CA THR A 237 -2.59 -21.95 0.21
C THR A 237 -3.66 -21.68 1.25
N VAL A 238 -3.28 -21.06 2.38
CA VAL A 238 -4.23 -20.44 3.31
C VAL A 238 -3.98 -18.93 3.28
N GLU A 239 -4.90 -18.18 2.68
CA GLU A 239 -4.74 -16.75 2.44
C GLU A 239 -5.85 -15.92 3.08
N GLY A 240 -5.49 -14.75 3.61
CA GLY A 240 -6.46 -13.74 4.01
C GLY A 240 -6.89 -12.85 2.85
N ILE A 241 -8.14 -12.42 2.89
CA ILE A 241 -8.76 -11.48 1.94
C ILE A 241 -8.92 -10.11 2.61
N GLY A 242 -8.54 -9.06 1.90
CA GLY A 242 -8.55 -7.67 2.40
C GLY A 242 -7.44 -7.38 3.42
N ASP A 243 -7.69 -6.37 4.25
CA ASP A 243 -6.84 -5.97 5.39
C ASP A 243 -7.36 -6.53 6.74
N ASP A 244 -8.52 -7.19 6.72
CA ASP A 244 -9.34 -7.54 7.89
C ASP A 244 -9.39 -9.05 8.21
N ALA A 245 -8.72 -9.87 7.40
CA ALA A 245 -8.61 -11.32 7.61
C ALA A 245 -7.78 -11.66 8.86
N ASN A 246 -8.45 -12.14 9.92
CA ASN A 246 -7.85 -12.30 11.24
C ASN A 246 -8.20 -13.64 11.90
N ILE A 247 -7.17 -14.40 12.26
CA ILE A 247 -7.23 -15.65 13.01
C ILE A 247 -7.17 -15.30 14.50
N LEU A 248 -8.34 -15.28 15.15
CA LEU A 248 -8.51 -14.75 16.50
C LEU A 248 -8.71 -15.87 17.54
N LYS A 249 -7.75 -16.02 18.45
CA LYS A 249 -7.74 -17.03 19.54
C LYS A 249 -7.47 -18.49 19.13
N TRP A 250 -6.92 -18.72 17.95
CA TRP A 250 -6.50 -20.04 17.46
C TRP A 250 -5.31 -19.91 16.51
N GLY A 251 -4.76 -21.04 16.06
CA GLY A 251 -3.64 -21.08 15.11
C GLY A 251 -3.51 -22.43 14.41
N PHE A 252 -2.48 -22.55 13.57
CA PHE A 252 -2.22 -23.72 12.73
C PHE A 252 -0.91 -24.43 13.09
N THR A 253 -0.90 -25.77 13.01
CA THR A 253 0.33 -26.58 12.99
C THR A 253 0.32 -27.47 11.75
N PHE A 254 1.12 -27.13 10.74
CA PHE A 254 1.26 -27.91 9.51
C PHE A 254 2.22 -29.08 9.72
N LYS A 255 1.71 -30.31 9.77
CA LYS A 255 2.50 -31.47 10.19
C LYS A 255 2.23 -32.76 9.43
N SER A 256 2.97 -33.81 9.77
CA SER A 256 2.93 -35.12 9.10
C SER A 256 3.37 -35.06 7.63
N ASN A 257 4.48 -34.37 7.36
CA ASN A 257 5.04 -34.18 6.01
C ASN A 257 4.05 -33.46 5.07
N CYS A 258 3.63 -32.26 5.48
CA CYS A 258 3.06 -31.29 4.54
C CYS A 258 4.15 -30.84 3.54
N GLN A 259 3.75 -30.60 2.31
CA GLN A 259 4.61 -30.12 1.23
C GLN A 259 3.89 -29.05 0.42
N ASP A 260 4.66 -28.09 -0.11
CA ASP A 260 4.18 -27.07 -1.04
C ASP A 260 3.08 -26.20 -0.42
N VAL A 261 3.36 -25.66 0.76
CA VAL A 261 2.41 -24.88 1.57
C VAL A 261 2.74 -23.40 1.52
N GLU A 262 1.72 -22.60 1.26
CA GLU A 262 1.73 -21.14 1.31
C GLU A 262 0.76 -20.66 2.39
N VAL A 263 1.18 -19.71 3.22
CA VAL A 263 0.32 -19.03 4.19
C VAL A 263 0.54 -17.53 4.05
N ARG A 264 -0.50 -16.76 3.75
CA ARG A 264 -0.31 -15.34 3.40
C ARG A 264 -1.42 -14.39 3.79
N ASN A 265 -1.08 -13.11 3.93
CA ASN A 265 -2.03 -12.02 4.15
C ASN A 265 -2.99 -12.23 5.35
N LEU A 266 -2.52 -12.90 6.42
CA LEU A 266 -3.32 -13.17 7.62
C LEU A 266 -2.80 -12.37 8.81
N THR A 267 -3.72 -11.79 9.58
CA THR A 267 -3.45 -11.36 10.95
C THR A 267 -3.70 -12.53 11.92
N PHE A 268 -2.84 -12.69 12.92
CA PHE A 268 -2.98 -13.63 14.02
C PHE A 268 -2.99 -12.86 15.34
N SER A 269 -4.01 -13.09 16.17
CA SER A 269 -4.23 -12.34 17.41
C SER A 269 -4.70 -13.25 18.54
N LYS A 270 -4.13 -13.06 19.75
CA LYS A 270 -4.59 -13.74 20.99
C LYS A 270 -4.57 -15.27 20.93
N TYR A 271 -3.76 -15.87 20.06
CA TYR A 271 -3.56 -17.32 20.01
C TYR A 271 -2.99 -17.80 21.37
N PRO A 272 -3.56 -18.84 21.99
CA PRO A 272 -3.08 -19.34 23.30
C PRO A 272 -1.89 -20.29 23.18
N GLU A 273 -1.62 -20.76 21.97
CA GLU A 273 -0.62 -21.78 21.63
C GLU A 273 0.30 -21.22 20.53
N ASP A 274 0.54 -21.92 19.43
CA ASP A 274 1.23 -21.33 18.27
C ASP A 274 0.26 -20.54 17.36
N ALA A 275 0.74 -19.52 16.65
CA ALA A 275 -0.05 -18.85 15.61
C ALA A 275 0.03 -19.60 14.26
N CYS A 276 1.25 -19.79 13.74
CA CYS A 276 1.50 -20.53 12.50
C CYS A 276 2.79 -21.34 12.60
N ALA A 277 2.67 -22.59 13.04
CA ALA A 277 3.77 -23.53 13.18
C ALA A 277 3.80 -24.58 12.04
N ALA A 278 4.98 -25.17 11.80
CA ALA A 278 5.11 -26.33 10.93
C ALA A 278 6.09 -27.36 11.51
N GLU A 279 5.75 -28.64 11.39
CA GLU A 279 6.57 -29.76 11.87
C GLU A 279 6.82 -30.82 10.80
N ASN A 280 8.09 -31.26 10.69
CA ASN A 280 8.52 -32.34 9.79
C ASN A 280 7.98 -32.19 8.35
N SER A 281 7.92 -30.97 7.84
CA SER A 281 7.30 -30.56 6.57
C SER A 281 8.30 -29.87 5.65
N LYS A 282 7.93 -29.61 4.39
CA LYS A 282 8.87 -29.10 3.36
C LYS A 282 8.27 -28.05 2.43
N TYR A 283 9.11 -27.17 1.87
CA TYR A 283 8.69 -26.14 0.91
C TYR A 283 7.53 -25.31 1.46
N PHE A 284 7.83 -24.59 2.53
CA PHE A 284 6.89 -23.80 3.30
C PHE A 284 7.18 -22.32 3.11
N TRP A 285 6.21 -21.57 2.61
CA TRP A 285 6.28 -20.13 2.44
C TRP A 285 5.22 -19.45 3.30
N LEU A 286 5.67 -18.58 4.19
CA LEU A 286 4.81 -17.77 5.05
C LEU A 286 5.14 -16.31 4.78
N HIS A 287 4.19 -15.53 4.29
CA HIS A 287 4.49 -14.14 3.93
C HIS A 287 3.35 -13.15 4.11
N ASN A 288 3.70 -11.87 4.27
CA ASN A 288 2.73 -10.78 4.43
C ASN A 288 1.72 -11.01 5.57
N CYS A 289 2.13 -11.69 6.65
CA CYS A 289 1.29 -11.95 7.82
C CYS A 289 1.62 -11.01 8.98
N VAL A 290 0.62 -10.65 9.78
CA VAL A 290 0.79 -9.90 11.03
C VAL A 290 0.61 -10.83 12.22
N PHE A 291 1.60 -10.88 13.10
CA PHE A 291 1.55 -11.62 14.36
C PHE A 291 1.50 -10.63 15.52
N ASN A 292 0.30 -10.42 16.06
CA ASN A 292 0.15 -9.72 17.34
C ASN A 292 0.55 -10.64 18.49
N ILE A 293 0.60 -10.11 19.71
CA ILE A 293 0.86 -10.92 20.91
C ILE A 293 -0.22 -12.02 21.07
N GLY A 294 0.20 -13.21 21.49
CA GLY A 294 -0.70 -14.29 21.87
C GLY A 294 -1.37 -14.00 23.23
N GLU A 295 -2.30 -14.88 23.63
CA GLU A 295 -2.98 -14.74 24.93
C GLU A 295 -3.42 -16.12 25.44
N ASN A 296 -2.66 -16.70 26.39
CA ASN A 296 -3.09 -17.83 27.21
C ASN A 296 -3.25 -17.36 28.65
N LYS A 297 -4.17 -16.40 28.85
CA LYS A 297 -4.44 -15.74 30.13
C LYS A 297 -4.70 -16.71 31.29
N TYR A 298 -5.17 -17.91 30.97
CA TYR A 298 -5.39 -19.02 31.90
C TYR A 298 -4.68 -20.27 31.41
N ASP A 299 -3.35 -20.18 31.31
CA ASP A 299 -2.47 -21.34 31.21
C ASP A 299 -2.55 -22.16 32.51
N LEU A 300 -3.45 -23.16 32.52
CA LEU A 300 -3.75 -24.00 33.68
C LEU A 300 -2.73 -25.14 33.90
N THR A 301 -1.53 -25.01 33.34
CA THR A 301 -0.48 -26.05 33.37
C THR A 301 0.48 -25.88 34.55
N GLU A 302 1.42 -26.82 34.71
CA GLU A 302 2.53 -26.68 35.67
C GLU A 302 3.59 -25.66 35.23
N GLU A 303 3.81 -25.45 33.92
CA GLU A 303 4.90 -24.60 33.42
C GLU A 303 4.54 -23.11 33.34
N GLN A 304 3.27 -22.78 33.05
CA GLN A 304 2.71 -21.40 33.06
C GLN A 304 3.52 -20.38 32.24
N ASP A 305 4.19 -20.82 31.17
CA ASP A 305 5.09 -20.01 30.34
C ASP A 305 4.41 -19.42 29.09
N LYS A 306 3.14 -19.77 28.84
CA LYS A 306 2.38 -19.39 27.62
C LYS A 306 1.46 -18.19 27.78
N GLY A 307 1.56 -17.42 28.88
CA GLY A 307 0.65 -16.29 29.16
C GLY A 307 0.45 -15.31 27.97
N ASP A 308 1.52 -15.03 27.22
CA ASP A 308 1.56 -14.19 26.01
C ASP A 308 1.48 -15.01 24.69
N GLY A 309 0.93 -16.23 24.74
CA GLY A 309 0.99 -17.28 23.70
C GLY A 309 2.24 -18.17 23.79
N ASP A 310 2.32 -19.21 22.94
CA ASP A 310 3.58 -19.89 22.63
C ASP A 310 4.26 -19.26 21.40
N GLY A 311 4.56 -20.02 20.34
CA GLY A 311 5.29 -19.55 19.18
C GLY A 311 4.44 -18.73 18.20
N ALA A 312 4.88 -17.54 17.81
CA ALA A 312 4.24 -16.90 16.65
C ALA A 312 4.52 -17.73 15.37
N THR A 313 5.76 -18.19 15.17
CA THR A 313 6.16 -18.99 14.00
C THR A 313 7.20 -20.06 14.34
N ASP A 314 6.75 -21.21 14.84
CA ASP A 314 7.62 -22.31 15.28
C ASP A 314 7.78 -23.40 14.20
N MET A 315 9.02 -23.68 13.81
CA MET A 315 9.43 -24.46 12.63
C MET A 315 10.31 -25.65 13.03
N ASN A 316 9.69 -26.79 13.30
CA ASN A 316 10.28 -27.95 13.98
C ASN A 316 10.63 -29.10 13.02
N GLY A 317 11.90 -29.25 12.63
CA GLY A 317 12.36 -30.37 11.80
C GLY A 317 11.98 -30.28 10.32
N ASN A 318 11.72 -29.07 9.81
CA ASN A 318 11.35 -28.85 8.41
C ASN A 318 12.60 -28.77 7.50
N SER A 319 12.37 -28.76 6.19
CA SER A 319 13.40 -28.39 5.21
C SER A 319 12.85 -27.42 4.18
N ASN A 320 13.63 -26.40 3.77
CA ASN A 320 13.25 -25.42 2.75
C ASN A 320 12.04 -24.56 3.20
N VAL A 321 12.32 -23.58 4.06
CA VAL A 321 11.33 -22.64 4.60
C VAL A 321 11.72 -21.21 4.24
N THR A 322 10.76 -20.39 3.80
CA THR A 322 10.91 -18.94 3.65
C THR A 322 9.84 -18.25 4.49
N ILE A 323 10.25 -17.32 5.37
CA ILE A 323 9.35 -16.41 6.10
C ILE A 323 9.66 -14.97 5.66
N ALA A 324 8.72 -14.34 4.96
CA ALA A 324 8.98 -13.11 4.20
C ALA A 324 7.97 -12.01 4.49
N TYR A 325 8.39 -10.74 4.60
CA TYR A 325 7.45 -9.62 4.75
C TYR A 325 6.43 -9.78 5.92
N CYS A 326 6.74 -10.55 6.97
CA CYS A 326 5.87 -10.69 8.13
C CYS A 326 6.16 -9.60 9.18
N ARG A 327 5.12 -9.13 9.86
CA ARG A 327 5.24 -8.16 10.96
C ARG A 327 4.90 -8.80 12.30
N TYR A 328 5.83 -8.78 13.23
CA TYR A 328 5.67 -9.33 14.58
C TYR A 328 5.58 -8.19 15.60
N ASN A 329 4.43 -8.03 16.24
CA ASN A 329 4.15 -6.99 17.22
C ASN A 329 4.17 -7.58 18.63
N GLN A 330 5.21 -7.24 19.40
CA GLN A 330 5.35 -7.48 20.85
C GLN A 330 5.32 -8.96 21.31
N THR A 331 5.42 -9.92 20.40
CA THR A 331 5.38 -11.36 20.71
C THR A 331 6.48 -11.78 21.69
N HIS A 332 6.17 -12.70 22.62
CA HIS A 332 7.09 -13.13 23.67
C HIS A 332 8.09 -14.20 23.19
N LYS A 333 7.55 -15.30 22.63
CA LYS A 333 8.28 -16.40 22.00
C LYS A 333 8.05 -16.30 20.48
N THR A 334 8.87 -15.52 19.78
CA THR A 334 8.54 -15.12 18.39
C THR A 334 8.66 -16.27 17.38
N SER A 335 9.81 -16.93 17.27
CA SER A 335 10.05 -17.98 16.27
C SER A 335 11.15 -18.95 16.68
N LEU A 336 10.82 -20.24 16.69
CA LEU A 336 11.72 -21.34 16.99
C LEU A 336 12.10 -22.12 15.72
N ASN A 337 13.40 -22.35 15.50
CA ASN A 337 13.90 -23.24 14.46
C ASN A 337 14.53 -24.47 15.12
N GLY A 338 13.77 -25.57 15.14
CA GLY A 338 14.13 -26.82 15.83
C GLY A 338 13.76 -26.85 17.31
N GLY A 339 12.85 -27.75 17.70
CA GLY A 339 12.29 -27.86 19.04
C GLY A 339 13.29 -28.27 20.13
N SER A 340 14.33 -29.02 19.78
CA SER A 340 15.40 -29.41 20.70
C SER A 340 16.77 -29.40 20.01
N ASP A 341 17.84 -29.46 20.80
CA ASP A 341 19.22 -29.46 20.30
C ASP A 341 19.53 -30.67 19.37
N SER A 342 18.73 -31.74 19.42
CA SER A 342 18.86 -32.92 18.55
C SER A 342 17.94 -32.94 17.32
N VAL A 343 16.96 -32.02 17.22
CA VAL A 343 16.10 -31.90 16.04
C VAL A 343 16.88 -31.25 14.90
N LYS A 344 16.92 -31.91 13.75
CA LYS A 344 17.57 -31.39 12.54
C LYS A 344 16.55 -30.70 11.64
N SER A 345 16.72 -29.39 11.49
CA SER A 345 16.01 -28.54 10.53
C SER A 345 17.00 -28.11 9.43
N TYR A 346 16.54 -27.88 8.20
CA TYR A 346 17.45 -27.58 7.07
C TYR A 346 16.99 -26.38 6.24
N ASN A 347 17.93 -25.48 5.92
CA ASN A 347 17.80 -24.46 4.88
C ASN A 347 16.56 -23.55 5.06
N TYR A 348 16.65 -22.57 5.96
CA TYR A 348 15.58 -21.60 6.25
C TYR A 348 16.00 -20.17 5.85
N THR A 349 15.06 -19.37 5.33
CA THR A 349 15.26 -17.96 4.97
C THR A 349 14.24 -17.09 5.71
N TYR A 350 14.69 -15.94 6.22
CA TYR A 350 13.85 -14.89 6.77
C TYR A 350 14.24 -13.56 6.13
N HIS A 351 13.31 -12.89 5.44
CA HIS A 351 13.61 -11.59 4.84
C HIS A 351 12.47 -10.57 4.87
N HIS A 352 12.84 -9.29 4.84
CA HIS A 352 11.92 -8.15 4.85
C HIS A 352 10.88 -8.18 6.00
N ASN A 353 11.18 -8.92 7.07
CA ASN A 353 10.30 -9.01 8.24
C ASN A 353 10.52 -7.82 9.18
N PHE A 354 9.44 -7.34 9.79
CA PHE A 354 9.48 -6.31 10.82
C PHE A 354 9.22 -6.91 12.21
N PHE A 355 10.25 -6.99 13.03
CA PHE A 355 10.16 -7.34 14.45
C PHE A 355 10.03 -6.07 15.29
N ASN A 356 8.83 -5.84 15.85
CA ASN A 356 8.46 -4.63 16.56
C ASN A 356 8.19 -4.92 18.06
N GLY A 357 9.15 -4.60 18.93
CA GLY A 357 9.03 -4.75 20.39
C GLY A 357 9.00 -6.20 20.92
N CYS A 358 9.38 -7.16 20.09
CA CYS A 358 9.38 -8.60 20.37
C CYS A 358 10.42 -8.99 21.44
N LYS A 359 10.09 -9.96 22.31
CA LYS A 359 10.92 -10.24 23.51
C LYS A 359 12.06 -11.21 23.28
N SER A 360 11.82 -12.31 22.55
CA SER A 360 12.84 -13.35 22.37
C SER A 360 12.55 -14.30 21.20
N ARG A 361 13.60 -14.96 20.72
CA ARG A 361 13.56 -15.97 19.64
C ARG A 361 13.27 -15.34 18.27
N LEU A 362 14.15 -14.51 17.70
CA LEU A 362 13.92 -13.87 16.39
C LEU A 362 14.98 -14.24 15.31
N PRO A 363 15.20 -15.53 14.98
CA PRO A 363 14.69 -16.75 15.61
C PRO A 363 15.63 -17.29 16.72
N LEU A 364 15.15 -18.18 17.58
CA LEU A 364 16.01 -19.11 18.32
C LEU A 364 16.23 -20.34 17.44
N THR A 365 17.47 -20.63 17.08
CA THR A 365 17.76 -21.52 15.95
C THR A 365 18.77 -22.62 16.25
N ARG A 366 18.50 -23.84 15.75
CA ARG A 366 19.24 -25.08 16.01
C ARG A 366 19.44 -25.91 14.74
N GLN A 367 20.61 -26.52 14.61
CA GLN A 367 20.99 -27.52 13.59
C GLN A 367 20.78 -27.13 12.11
N VAL A 368 20.43 -25.87 11.83
CA VAL A 368 19.96 -25.38 10.52
C VAL A 368 20.98 -24.45 9.86
N ASN A 369 20.93 -24.39 8.53
CA ASN A 369 21.53 -23.31 7.74
C ASN A 369 20.47 -22.22 7.56
N LEU A 370 20.70 -21.05 8.17
CA LEU A 370 19.75 -19.95 8.22
C LEU A 370 20.31 -18.74 7.47
N HIS A 371 19.54 -18.19 6.54
CA HIS A 371 19.80 -16.88 5.96
C HIS A 371 18.78 -15.87 6.46
N MET A 372 19.26 -14.86 7.18
CA MET A 372 18.51 -13.66 7.54
C MET A 372 18.98 -12.54 6.61
N TYR A 373 18.13 -11.97 5.75
CA TYR A 373 18.48 -10.75 5.00
C TYR A 373 17.41 -9.67 5.08
N ASN A 374 17.81 -8.40 5.09
CA ASN A 374 16.93 -7.23 5.08
C ASN A 374 15.76 -7.24 6.10
N ASN A 375 15.95 -7.72 7.33
CA ASN A 375 14.91 -7.62 8.38
C ASN A 375 15.17 -6.42 9.29
N TYR A 376 14.09 -5.84 9.81
CA TYR A 376 14.11 -4.71 10.74
C TYR A 376 13.71 -5.13 12.15
N TYR A 377 14.53 -4.77 13.14
CA TYR A 377 14.35 -5.08 14.56
C TYR A 377 14.25 -3.78 15.36
N LEU A 378 13.06 -3.41 15.81
CA LEU A 378 12.83 -2.23 16.63
C LEU A 378 12.56 -2.62 18.08
N ASN A 379 13.35 -2.08 19.02
CA ASN A 379 13.18 -2.24 20.47
C ASN A 379 13.03 -3.69 20.94
N CYS A 380 13.72 -4.62 20.27
CA CYS A 380 13.61 -6.04 20.54
C CYS A 380 14.50 -6.51 21.70
N GLY A 381 14.04 -7.53 22.40
CA GLY A 381 14.87 -8.35 23.28
C GLY A 381 15.75 -9.30 22.47
N THR A 382 15.95 -10.53 22.95
CA THR A 382 16.96 -11.44 22.37
C THR A 382 16.59 -11.85 20.95
N CYS A 383 17.34 -11.32 19.97
CA CYS A 383 17.06 -11.48 18.54
C CYS A 383 17.52 -12.86 18.02
N ILE A 384 18.63 -12.92 17.28
CA ILE A 384 19.14 -14.15 16.67
C ILE A 384 19.89 -14.97 17.74
N ASP A 385 19.29 -16.06 18.23
CA ASP A 385 19.85 -16.95 19.26
C ASP A 385 20.20 -18.31 18.65
N ALA A 386 21.40 -18.41 18.09
CA ALA A 386 21.91 -19.63 17.46
C ALA A 386 22.47 -20.61 18.50
N ARG A 387 22.14 -21.89 18.33
CA ARG A 387 22.46 -23.02 19.23
C ARG A 387 22.73 -24.29 18.41
N ALA A 388 23.27 -25.33 19.06
CA ALA A 388 23.38 -26.70 18.53
C ALA A 388 23.73 -26.78 17.02
N SER A 389 24.97 -26.45 16.66
CA SER A 389 25.50 -26.45 15.28
C SER A 389 24.76 -25.61 14.22
N ALA A 390 23.80 -24.76 14.58
CA ALA A 390 23.20 -23.81 13.63
C ALA A 390 24.28 -22.90 13.01
N LEU A 391 24.15 -22.64 11.71
CA LEU A 391 24.97 -21.69 10.96
C LEU A 391 24.05 -20.59 10.44
N VAL A 392 24.31 -19.35 10.87
CA VAL A 392 23.50 -18.20 10.48
C VAL A 392 24.35 -17.24 9.66
N LEU A 393 23.85 -16.90 8.48
CA LEU A 393 24.22 -15.71 7.73
C LEU A 393 23.19 -14.63 8.06
N SER A 394 23.67 -13.49 8.55
CA SER A 394 22.92 -12.28 8.81
C SER A 394 23.45 -11.22 7.84
N GLU A 395 22.60 -10.75 6.94
CA GLU A 395 22.97 -9.87 5.83
C GLU A 395 22.06 -8.64 5.80
N ASN A 396 22.63 -7.43 5.79
CA ASN A 396 21.91 -6.15 5.70
C ASN A 396 20.71 -6.01 6.68
N GLN A 397 20.80 -6.56 7.89
CA GLN A 397 19.79 -6.36 8.94
C GLN A 397 19.86 -4.95 9.53
N TYR A 398 18.72 -4.38 9.95
CA TYR A 398 18.70 -3.15 10.73
C TYR A 398 18.20 -3.40 12.16
N PHE A 399 19.05 -3.14 13.16
CA PHE A 399 18.72 -3.25 14.58
C PHE A 399 18.67 -1.88 15.24
N GLU A 400 17.51 -1.50 15.76
CA GLU A 400 17.27 -0.27 16.50
C GLU A 400 16.83 -0.56 17.94
N GLY A 401 17.50 0.04 18.93
CA GLY A 401 17.16 -0.10 20.35
C GLY A 401 17.17 -1.54 20.90
N SER A 402 17.79 -2.48 20.19
CA SER A 402 17.61 -3.92 20.40
C SER A 402 18.76 -4.56 21.19
N SER A 403 18.46 -5.63 21.94
CA SER A 403 19.38 -6.24 22.91
C SER A 403 19.67 -7.72 22.64
N ASN A 404 20.94 -8.11 22.65
CA ASN A 404 21.39 -9.43 22.19
C ASN A 404 21.00 -9.67 20.71
N CYS A 405 21.34 -8.72 19.82
CA CYS A 405 21.14 -8.82 18.37
C CYS A 405 21.65 -10.16 17.83
N TYR A 406 22.86 -10.53 18.26
CA TYR A 406 23.45 -11.84 18.04
C TYR A 406 23.73 -12.54 19.36
N LYS A 407 23.40 -13.83 19.43
CA LYS A 407 23.69 -14.68 20.58
C LYS A 407 24.02 -16.08 20.09
N VAL A 408 25.11 -16.63 20.62
CA VAL A 408 25.53 -18.02 20.36
C VAL A 408 25.60 -18.79 21.68
N THR A 409 24.94 -19.95 21.74
CA THR A 409 24.99 -20.84 22.90
C THR A 409 25.81 -22.09 22.55
N ALA A 410 26.97 -22.24 23.19
CA ALA A 410 27.87 -23.38 22.98
C ALA A 410 27.24 -24.70 23.44
N ASN A 411 27.50 -25.79 22.73
CA ASN A 411 27.01 -27.13 23.04
C ASN A 411 28.06 -28.17 22.59
N SER A 412 28.61 -28.96 23.52
CA SER A 412 29.62 -29.99 23.22
C SER A 412 29.04 -31.28 22.62
N SER A 413 27.81 -31.63 22.99
CA SER A 413 27.11 -32.83 22.53
C SER A 413 26.66 -32.71 21.08
N GLU A 414 26.09 -31.58 20.69
CA GLU A 414 25.52 -31.33 19.36
C GLU A 414 26.38 -30.41 18.49
N GLY A 415 27.37 -29.75 19.08
CA GLY A 415 28.31 -28.86 18.42
C GLY A 415 27.97 -27.39 18.55
N ASN A 416 28.99 -26.55 18.40
CA ASN A 416 28.87 -25.11 18.62
C ASN A 416 28.28 -24.39 17.39
N PRO A 417 27.26 -23.53 17.54
CA PRO A 417 26.71 -22.71 16.45
C PRO A 417 27.68 -21.60 16.02
N ALA A 418 27.41 -20.96 14.88
CA ALA A 418 28.09 -19.74 14.45
C ALA A 418 27.14 -18.75 13.76
N ILE A 419 27.44 -17.45 13.90
CA ILE A 419 26.75 -16.34 13.22
C ILE A 419 27.81 -15.53 12.46
N LYS A 420 27.55 -15.23 11.19
CA LYS A 420 28.32 -14.30 10.35
C LYS A 420 27.40 -13.14 9.98
N ALA A 421 27.81 -11.92 10.30
CA ALA A 421 27.09 -10.68 10.06
C ALA A 421 27.80 -9.85 8.99
N VAL A 422 27.08 -9.45 7.94
CA VAL A 422 27.59 -8.72 6.76
C VAL A 422 26.64 -7.57 6.45
N GLY A 423 27.12 -6.32 6.50
CA GLY A 423 26.30 -5.14 6.19
C GLY A 423 25.22 -4.77 7.23
N ASP A 424 25.10 -5.52 8.32
CA ASP A 424 24.14 -5.25 9.40
C ASP A 424 24.43 -3.94 10.17
N ILE A 425 23.39 -3.17 10.48
CA ILE A 425 23.47 -1.90 11.22
C ILE A 425 22.87 -2.06 12.63
N LEU A 426 23.60 -1.59 13.65
CA LEU A 426 23.19 -1.62 15.06
C LEU A 426 23.10 -0.20 15.64
N THR A 427 21.95 0.44 15.49
CA THR A 427 21.62 1.76 16.06
C THR A 427 21.11 1.60 17.49
N SER A 428 21.80 2.18 18.48
CA SER A 428 21.44 2.07 19.92
C SER A 428 21.24 0.62 20.41
N SER A 429 21.85 -0.34 19.71
CA SER A 429 21.66 -1.78 19.87
C SER A 429 22.93 -2.46 20.37
N LYS A 430 22.81 -3.63 21.00
CA LYS A 430 23.95 -4.30 21.66
C LYS A 430 23.91 -5.82 21.59
N TYR A 431 25.08 -6.45 21.61
CA TYR A 431 25.24 -7.89 21.78
C TYR A 431 26.52 -8.19 22.58
N SER A 432 26.68 -9.43 23.04
CA SER A 432 27.90 -9.89 23.72
C SER A 432 28.80 -10.63 22.73
N LYS A 433 29.95 -10.06 22.38
CA LYS A 433 30.91 -10.67 21.43
C LYS A 433 31.44 -12.01 21.94
N ARG A 434 31.56 -12.97 21.03
CA ARG A 434 32.10 -14.33 21.21
C ARG A 434 32.78 -14.74 19.90
N ASP A 435 33.75 -15.65 19.95
CA ASP A 435 34.55 -16.06 18.78
C ASP A 435 33.72 -16.60 17.61
N ASN A 436 32.58 -17.23 17.91
CA ASN A 436 31.64 -17.75 16.91
C ASN A 436 30.65 -16.69 16.37
N ILE A 437 30.82 -15.41 16.70
CA ILE A 437 30.09 -14.27 16.14
C ILE A 437 31.09 -13.44 15.33
N MET A 438 31.00 -13.55 14.01
CA MET A 438 31.87 -12.89 13.04
C MET A 438 31.17 -11.64 12.51
N THR A 439 31.50 -10.48 13.09
CA THR A 439 31.25 -9.17 12.48
C THR A 439 32.44 -8.77 11.62
N ASP A 440 32.24 -7.88 10.65
CA ASP A 440 33.30 -7.30 9.82
C ASP A 440 34.02 -8.34 8.91
N ALA A 441 33.40 -9.50 8.70
CA ALA A 441 33.90 -10.53 7.82
C ALA A 441 33.57 -10.21 6.35
N SER A 442 34.54 -10.36 5.45
CA SER A 442 34.25 -10.42 4.00
C SER A 442 33.22 -11.52 3.73
N ARG A 443 32.38 -11.32 2.69
CA ARG A 443 31.46 -12.35 2.21
C ARG A 443 32.19 -13.66 1.87
N ASP A 444 33.45 -13.60 1.46
CA ASP A 444 34.27 -14.77 1.10
C ASP A 444 34.90 -15.49 2.31
N ALA A 445 34.83 -14.91 3.53
CA ALA A 445 35.38 -15.55 4.71
C ALA A 445 34.49 -16.71 5.17
N ALA A 446 35.05 -17.92 5.23
CA ALA A 446 34.34 -19.08 5.77
C ALA A 446 33.96 -18.86 7.25
N LEU A 447 32.80 -19.38 7.68
CA LEU A 447 32.44 -19.40 9.09
C LEU A 447 33.51 -20.18 9.87
N THR A 448 34.12 -19.54 10.87
CA THR A 448 35.07 -20.20 11.78
C THR A 448 34.29 -21.00 12.81
N THR A 449 34.30 -22.33 12.67
CA THR A 449 33.34 -23.22 13.33
C THR A 449 33.98 -24.24 14.28
N THR A 450 34.73 -23.77 15.28
CA THR A 450 35.41 -24.66 16.25
C THR A 450 34.40 -25.53 17.03
N GLY A 451 34.35 -26.82 16.68
CA GLY A 451 33.47 -27.80 17.31
C GLY A 451 32.01 -27.78 16.82
N ASN A 452 31.70 -27.11 15.71
CA ASN A 452 30.41 -27.27 15.01
C ASN A 452 30.37 -28.67 14.34
N LYS A 453 29.17 -29.24 14.17
CA LYS A 453 28.93 -30.58 13.58
C LYS A 453 28.01 -30.55 12.35
N ASN A 454 27.65 -29.36 11.86
CA ASN A 454 26.95 -29.17 10.60
C ASN A 454 27.86 -29.62 9.44
N ALA A 455 27.27 -30.25 8.43
CA ALA A 455 28.01 -30.78 7.28
C ALA A 455 28.52 -29.68 6.33
N ASN A 456 27.95 -28.47 6.36
CA ASN A 456 28.19 -27.40 5.39
C ASN A 456 28.69 -26.10 6.04
N PRO A 457 29.93 -26.04 6.58
CA PRO A 457 30.48 -24.84 7.23
C PRO A 457 30.64 -23.62 6.29
N SER A 458 30.56 -23.82 4.97
CA SER A 458 30.59 -22.77 3.95
C SER A 458 29.28 -22.71 3.15
N PHE A 459 28.13 -22.96 3.80
CA PHE A 459 26.84 -23.02 3.09
C PHE A 459 26.56 -21.72 2.32
N ASP A 460 26.88 -20.58 2.92
CA ASP A 460 26.65 -19.21 2.44
C ASP A 460 27.41 -18.82 1.17
N THR A 461 28.37 -19.66 0.74
CA THR A 461 29.20 -19.47 -0.47
C THR A 461 29.17 -20.71 -1.38
N ASN A 462 28.45 -21.78 -1.00
CA ASN A 462 28.36 -23.01 -1.77
C ASN A 462 27.03 -23.08 -2.53
N SER A 463 27.09 -22.79 -3.84
CA SER A 463 25.93 -22.75 -4.74
C SER A 463 25.15 -24.07 -4.88
N SER A 464 25.66 -25.20 -4.37
CA SER A 464 24.91 -26.47 -4.30
C SER A 464 23.94 -26.56 -3.12
N VAL A 465 24.09 -25.71 -2.10
CA VAL A 465 23.30 -25.73 -0.86
C VAL A 465 22.74 -24.37 -0.45
N PHE A 466 23.03 -23.31 -1.20
CA PHE A 466 22.55 -21.94 -1.01
C PHE A 466 22.43 -21.25 -2.38
N TYR A 467 21.56 -20.24 -2.49
CA TYR A 467 21.38 -19.43 -3.70
C TYR A 467 22.52 -18.42 -3.86
N TYR A 468 23.74 -18.91 -4.11
CA TYR A 468 24.93 -18.09 -4.31
C TYR A 468 25.28 -17.95 -5.79
N SER A 469 25.48 -16.72 -6.27
CA SER A 469 26.01 -16.47 -7.61
C SER A 469 26.80 -15.16 -7.66
N ASN A 470 27.82 -15.08 -8.51
CA ASN A 470 28.58 -13.84 -8.78
C ASN A 470 29.12 -13.11 -7.53
N GLY A 471 29.44 -13.84 -6.46
CA GLY A 471 29.94 -13.27 -5.20
C GLY A 471 28.86 -12.93 -4.15
N ALA A 472 27.57 -13.00 -4.50
CA ALA A 472 26.46 -12.52 -3.68
C ALA A 472 25.32 -13.54 -3.50
N SER A 473 24.42 -13.27 -2.56
CA SER A 473 23.12 -13.92 -2.45
C SER A 473 22.26 -13.56 -3.67
N ASN A 474 21.84 -14.55 -4.45
CA ASN A 474 20.98 -14.39 -5.63
C ASN A 474 19.52 -14.37 -5.19
N VAL A 475 18.99 -13.17 -4.94
CA VAL A 475 17.61 -12.89 -4.52
C VAL A 475 17.03 -11.76 -5.39
N GLU A 476 15.70 -11.66 -5.44
CA GLU A 476 14.98 -10.65 -6.22
C GLU A 476 15.25 -9.23 -5.72
N LYS A 477 15.35 -9.05 -4.39
CA LYS A 477 15.61 -7.75 -3.74
C LYS A 477 16.62 -7.88 -2.60
N MET A 478 17.73 -7.13 -2.70
CA MET A 478 18.78 -7.03 -1.67
C MET A 478 19.18 -5.56 -1.49
N ASP A 479 18.36 -4.83 -0.73
CA ASP A 479 18.61 -3.46 -0.30
C ASP A 479 19.73 -3.37 0.76
N THR A 480 20.23 -2.16 1.05
CA THR A 480 21.07 -1.91 2.24
C THR A 480 20.25 -2.04 3.54
N ALA A 481 20.92 -2.11 4.70
CA ALA A 481 20.23 -2.14 5.98
C ALA A 481 19.34 -0.90 6.24
N GLU A 482 19.76 0.31 5.85
CA GLU A 482 18.92 1.52 5.97
C GLU A 482 17.66 1.43 5.10
N GLN A 483 17.80 0.95 3.87
CA GLN A 483 16.67 0.74 2.97
C GLN A 483 15.74 -0.37 3.51
N ALA A 484 16.30 -1.45 4.05
CA ALA A 484 15.56 -2.53 4.69
C ALA A 484 14.71 -2.05 5.88
N LYS A 485 15.16 -1.06 6.66
CA LYS A 485 14.33 -0.42 7.69
C LYS A 485 13.08 0.23 7.09
N ALA A 486 13.23 1.00 6.02
CA ALA A 486 12.10 1.67 5.35
C ALA A 486 11.15 0.64 4.74
N GLU A 487 11.70 -0.30 3.96
CA GLU A 487 10.97 -1.41 3.32
C GLU A 487 10.13 -2.21 4.32
N CYS A 488 10.74 -2.68 5.43
CA CYS A 488 10.04 -3.43 6.47
C CYS A 488 8.98 -2.59 7.20
N SER A 489 9.23 -1.28 7.38
CA SER A 489 8.26 -0.40 8.06
C SER A 489 7.00 -0.19 7.21
N THR A 490 7.16 -0.10 5.88
CA THR A 490 6.07 0.10 4.93
C THR A 490 5.36 -1.21 4.58
N TYR A 491 6.10 -2.22 4.13
CA TYR A 491 5.50 -3.36 3.40
C TYR A 491 5.36 -4.65 4.21
N ALA A 492 5.92 -4.75 5.42
CA ALA A 492 5.72 -5.92 6.26
C ALA A 492 4.29 -5.98 6.85
N GLY A 493 3.74 -7.19 6.94
CA GLY A 493 2.37 -7.45 7.36
C GLY A 493 1.40 -7.61 6.20
N VAL A 494 0.10 -7.56 6.52
CA VAL A 494 -1.01 -7.71 5.57
C VAL A 494 -1.09 -6.53 4.61
N LEU A 495 -1.88 -6.70 3.55
CA LEU A 495 -2.37 -5.62 2.69
C LEU A 495 -2.97 -4.48 3.53
N GLU A 496 -2.61 -3.24 3.21
CA GLU A 496 -3.18 -2.01 3.76
C GLU A 496 -3.18 -0.95 2.64
N ASP A 497 -4.12 0.01 2.65
CA ASP A 497 -4.23 1.03 1.57
C ASP A 497 -2.96 1.86 1.36
N THR A 498 -2.20 2.11 2.43
CA THR A 498 -0.94 2.85 2.39
C THR A 498 0.20 2.13 1.67
N LYS A 499 0.00 0.85 1.33
CA LYS A 499 0.99 0.00 0.67
C LYS A 499 0.65 -0.22 -0.82
N ALA A 500 -0.63 -0.14 -1.17
CA ALA A 500 -1.15 -0.46 -2.49
C ALA A 500 -1.02 0.73 -3.47
N ASP A 501 -0.83 0.42 -4.75
CA ASP A 501 -0.73 1.43 -5.80
C ASP A 501 -2.13 1.88 -6.22
N ALA A 502 -2.37 3.19 -6.27
CA ALA A 502 -3.67 3.72 -6.70
C ALA A 502 -3.90 3.45 -8.19
N GLY A 503 -5.10 2.97 -8.52
CA GLY A 503 -5.58 2.81 -9.88
C GLY A 503 -6.13 4.11 -10.47
N SER A 504 -6.13 4.20 -11.80
CA SER A 504 -6.64 5.34 -12.56
C SER A 504 -8.06 5.10 -13.06
N ILE A 505 -8.87 6.16 -13.18
CA ILE A 505 -10.22 6.09 -13.76
C ILE A 505 -10.09 5.80 -15.26
N ASN A 506 -10.82 4.79 -15.76
CA ASN A 506 -10.87 4.45 -17.17
C ASN A 506 -12.19 4.91 -17.80
N THR A 507 -12.16 6.01 -18.56
CA THR A 507 -13.36 6.57 -19.21
C THR A 507 -13.71 5.92 -20.55
N ASN A 508 -12.88 5.01 -21.08
CA ASN A 508 -13.09 4.37 -22.38
C ASN A 508 -12.60 2.90 -22.43
N PRO A 509 -13.20 2.00 -21.63
CA PRO A 509 -12.67 0.65 -21.35
C PRO A 509 -12.83 -0.36 -22.50
N ASP A 510 -13.67 -0.07 -23.50
CA ASP A 510 -14.05 -1.00 -24.56
C ASP A 510 -13.76 -0.47 -25.98
N ALA A 511 -12.87 0.52 -26.10
CA ALA A 511 -12.30 0.91 -27.40
C ALA A 511 -11.52 -0.27 -28.02
N THR A 512 -11.89 -0.69 -29.22
CA THR A 512 -11.34 -1.88 -29.88
C THR A 512 -9.85 -1.76 -30.14
N VAL A 513 -9.04 -2.56 -29.45
CA VAL A 513 -7.60 -2.73 -29.70
C VAL A 513 -7.39 -3.33 -31.10
N SER A 514 -7.02 -2.49 -32.07
CA SER A 514 -6.57 -2.94 -33.39
C SER A 514 -5.11 -3.38 -33.29
N THR A 515 -4.87 -4.68 -33.40
CA THR A 515 -3.53 -5.26 -33.29
C THR A 515 -2.68 -5.00 -34.53
N VAL A 516 -1.64 -4.17 -34.37
CA VAL A 516 -0.49 -4.13 -35.29
C VAL A 516 0.76 -4.46 -34.48
N SER A 517 1.37 -5.60 -34.80
CA SER A 517 2.55 -6.12 -34.09
C SER A 517 3.85 -5.52 -34.64
N THR A 518 4.67 -4.96 -33.76
CA THR A 518 6.14 -4.83 -33.94
C THR A 518 6.82 -5.03 -32.58
N GLU A 519 7.92 -5.78 -32.56
CA GLU A 519 8.57 -6.30 -31.33
C GLU A 519 9.57 -5.33 -30.68
N THR A 520 9.75 -5.48 -29.36
CA THR A 520 10.89 -5.04 -28.51
C THR A 520 11.28 -3.55 -28.52
N THR A 521 11.33 -2.84 -27.39
CA THR A 521 12.34 -3.07 -26.33
C THR A 521 11.95 -2.35 -25.02
N THR A 522 12.43 -2.89 -23.91
CA THR A 522 12.48 -2.38 -22.52
C THR A 522 12.33 -0.85 -22.30
N GLU A 523 11.39 -0.45 -21.45
CA GLU A 523 11.44 0.82 -20.71
C GLU A 523 11.27 0.59 -19.21
N VAL A 524 11.99 1.39 -18.41
CA VAL A 524 11.98 1.37 -16.95
C VAL A 524 11.30 2.65 -16.47
N THR A 525 10.09 2.53 -15.92
CA THR A 525 9.35 3.66 -15.36
C THR A 525 9.48 3.70 -13.83
N THR A 526 10.24 4.67 -13.34
CA THR A 526 10.20 5.10 -11.94
C THR A 526 9.12 6.16 -11.76
N GLU A 527 8.05 5.86 -11.02
CA GLU A 527 7.13 6.90 -10.54
C GLU A 527 7.73 7.67 -9.36
N ALA A 528 7.24 8.90 -9.18
CA ALA A 528 7.66 9.84 -8.16
C ALA A 528 6.43 10.39 -7.42
N PRO A 529 6.56 10.76 -6.14
CA PRO A 529 5.41 11.07 -5.28
C PRO A 529 4.81 12.44 -5.56
N THR A 530 3.58 12.62 -5.08
CA THR A 530 2.84 13.88 -5.14
C THR A 530 2.83 14.52 -3.76
N GLU A 531 3.43 15.71 -3.64
CA GLU A 531 3.39 16.52 -2.41
C GLU A 531 2.62 17.83 -2.57
N THR A 532 2.44 18.52 -1.44
CA THR A 532 1.39 19.53 -1.25
C THR A 532 1.96 20.94 -1.33
N THR A 533 1.56 21.73 -2.33
CA THR A 533 1.91 23.16 -2.39
C THR A 533 0.69 24.06 -2.25
N THR A 534 0.86 25.18 -1.54
CA THR A 534 -0.17 26.20 -1.29
C THR A 534 -0.76 26.75 -2.59
N VAL A 535 -2.07 26.59 -2.76
CA VAL A 535 -2.84 26.97 -3.95
C VAL A 535 -3.06 28.48 -4.02
N ASP A 536 -2.99 29.03 -5.23
CA ASP A 536 -3.56 30.32 -5.58
C ASP A 536 -5.01 30.05 -6.02
N ASP A 537 -5.98 30.36 -5.16
CA ASP A 537 -7.40 30.02 -5.33
C ASP A 537 -8.06 30.66 -6.59
N SER A 538 -7.32 31.46 -7.36
CA SER A 538 -7.75 32.03 -8.64
C SER A 538 -7.41 31.16 -9.88
N LEU A 539 -6.74 30.03 -9.70
CA LEU A 539 -6.30 29.13 -10.78
C LEU A 539 -6.96 27.75 -10.68
N LYS A 540 -7.45 27.23 -11.82
CA LYS A 540 -7.77 25.80 -11.93
C LYS A 540 -6.47 25.04 -12.20
N HIS A 541 -5.99 24.31 -11.20
CA HIS A 541 -4.79 23.49 -11.35
C HIS A 541 -4.97 22.35 -12.36
N LEU A 542 -3.88 22.01 -13.06
CA LEU A 542 -3.80 20.85 -13.94
C LEU A 542 -2.93 19.78 -13.27
N ASP A 543 -3.33 18.52 -13.41
CA ASP A 543 -2.51 17.39 -12.96
C ASP A 543 -1.22 17.29 -13.77
N VAL A 544 -0.10 17.14 -13.06
CA VAL A 544 1.25 17.05 -13.66
C VAL A 544 1.81 15.66 -13.39
N SER A 545 2.03 14.91 -14.47
CA SER A 545 2.71 13.61 -14.48
C SER A 545 4.20 13.80 -14.81
N SER A 546 5.08 13.09 -14.12
CA SER A 546 6.52 13.35 -14.15
C SER A 546 7.33 12.10 -14.53
N SER A 547 8.31 12.25 -15.42
CA SER A 547 9.14 11.15 -15.93
C SER A 547 10.62 11.54 -15.96
N LYS A 548 11.50 10.62 -15.51
CA LYS A 548 12.96 10.78 -15.57
C LYS A 548 13.44 10.46 -16.98
N THR A 549 14.33 11.29 -17.52
CA THR A 549 14.81 11.21 -18.91
C THR A 549 16.27 11.68 -19.01
N PHE A 550 16.84 11.67 -20.21
CA PHE A 550 18.12 12.32 -20.49
C PHE A 550 18.17 12.85 -21.92
N GLU A 551 19.02 13.84 -22.17
CA GLU A 551 19.21 14.46 -23.51
C GLU A 551 20.65 14.23 -23.99
N PRO A 552 20.88 13.69 -25.21
CA PRO A 552 19.88 13.19 -26.16
C PRO A 552 19.43 11.76 -25.83
N ALA A 553 18.22 11.37 -26.25
CA ALA A 553 17.62 10.09 -25.86
C ALA A 553 18.14 8.86 -26.64
N ASP A 554 18.89 9.07 -27.72
CA ASP A 554 19.40 8.03 -28.62
C ASP A 554 20.84 7.58 -28.32
N VAL A 555 21.45 8.07 -27.23
CA VAL A 555 22.77 7.65 -26.76
C VAL A 555 22.67 6.83 -25.46
N THR A 556 23.63 5.94 -25.23
CA THR A 556 23.85 5.38 -23.89
C THR A 556 24.76 6.34 -23.10
N PRO A 557 24.36 6.86 -21.93
CA PRO A 557 25.21 7.70 -21.11
C PRO A 557 26.55 7.04 -20.77
N ASP A 558 27.65 7.78 -20.90
CA ASP A 558 29.01 7.32 -20.54
C ASP A 558 29.39 7.64 -19.08
N GLY A 559 28.43 8.09 -18.29
CA GLY A 559 28.53 8.38 -16.86
C GLY A 559 27.16 8.29 -16.17
N THR A 560 27.11 8.71 -14.91
CA THR A 560 25.87 8.81 -14.13
C THR A 560 24.98 9.93 -14.69
N VAL A 561 23.69 9.64 -14.82
CA VAL A 561 22.64 10.57 -15.25
C VAL A 561 21.37 10.24 -14.47
N ASP A 562 21.00 11.07 -13.50
CA ASP A 562 19.98 10.74 -12.50
C ASP A 562 19.03 11.91 -12.20
N VAL A 563 17.81 11.56 -11.75
CA VAL A 563 16.88 12.48 -11.09
C VAL A 563 16.50 11.88 -9.74
N LEU A 564 16.87 12.53 -8.65
CA LEU A 564 16.65 12.10 -7.27
C LEU A 564 15.58 12.96 -6.61
N TYR A 565 14.66 12.36 -5.86
CA TYR A 565 13.65 13.09 -5.07
C TYR A 565 14.09 13.18 -3.61
N PHE A 566 13.95 14.36 -3.01
CA PHE A 566 14.21 14.64 -1.60
C PHE A 566 12.90 15.02 -0.89
N ALA A 567 12.33 14.05 -0.18
CA ALA A 567 11.08 14.24 0.58
C ALA A 567 11.18 15.32 1.67
N ASP A 568 12.36 15.55 2.25
CA ASP A 568 12.54 16.56 3.30
C ASP A 568 12.39 18.01 2.78
N THR A 569 12.48 18.25 1.47
CA THR A 569 12.38 19.59 0.85
C THR A 569 11.36 19.70 -0.30
N ASP A 570 10.72 18.60 -0.71
CA ASP A 570 9.91 18.46 -1.94
C ASP A 570 10.67 18.91 -3.21
N GLU A 571 11.94 18.53 -3.29
CA GLU A 571 12.81 18.91 -4.40
C GLU A 571 13.35 17.69 -5.18
N TYR A 572 13.58 17.92 -6.46
CA TYR A 572 14.11 16.99 -7.43
C TYR A 572 15.49 17.47 -7.87
N LEU A 573 16.54 16.73 -7.51
CA LEU A 573 17.90 16.95 -7.97
C LEU A 573 18.15 16.17 -9.26
N LEU A 574 18.25 16.89 -10.37
CA LEU A 574 18.83 16.39 -11.60
C LEU A 574 20.35 16.49 -11.45
N GLN A 575 21.07 15.38 -11.61
CA GLN A 575 22.53 15.33 -11.52
C GLN A 575 23.13 14.49 -12.65
N ASP A 576 24.29 14.88 -13.14
CA ASP A 576 25.07 14.05 -14.05
C ASP A 576 26.59 14.30 -13.99
N ASN A 577 27.33 13.33 -14.53
CA ASN A 577 28.75 13.49 -14.88
C ASN A 577 29.11 12.95 -16.29
N ALA A 578 28.10 12.54 -17.07
CA ALA A 578 28.29 12.02 -18.43
C ALA A 578 28.82 13.11 -19.39
N THR A 579 29.70 12.74 -20.31
CA THR A 579 30.23 13.65 -21.34
C THR A 579 29.35 13.69 -22.58
N ASN A 580 28.53 12.65 -22.80
CA ASN A 580 27.67 12.50 -23.97
C ASN A 580 26.17 12.71 -23.72
N ALA A 581 25.74 12.84 -22.46
CA ALA A 581 24.33 13.01 -22.07
C ALA A 581 24.17 14.00 -20.91
N SER A 582 22.98 14.58 -20.77
CA SER A 582 22.58 15.49 -19.68
C SER A 582 21.33 14.95 -18.98
N SER A 583 21.28 14.99 -17.64
CA SER A 583 20.09 14.59 -16.88
C SER A 583 18.92 15.52 -17.13
N ALA A 584 17.73 14.95 -17.33
CA ALA A 584 16.52 15.68 -17.67
C ALA A 584 15.25 15.11 -17.00
N TRP A 585 14.28 15.97 -16.75
CA TRP A 585 13.03 15.62 -16.08
C TRP A 585 11.83 16.24 -16.80
N ASN A 586 10.96 15.39 -17.35
CA ASN A 586 9.84 15.79 -18.19
C ASN A 586 8.53 15.70 -17.39
N ASN A 587 7.81 16.82 -17.33
CA ASN A 587 6.60 17.01 -16.53
C ASN A 587 5.43 17.36 -17.47
N THR A 588 4.63 16.38 -17.83
CA THR A 588 3.50 16.48 -18.78
C THR A 588 2.18 16.76 -18.06
N PHE A 589 1.31 17.53 -18.70
CA PHE A 589 -0.04 17.86 -18.22
C PHE A 589 -1.02 17.90 -19.40
N GLU A 590 -2.32 17.95 -19.10
CA GLU A 590 -3.38 18.02 -20.12
C GLU A 590 -3.12 19.17 -21.12
N PRO A 591 -3.05 18.91 -22.45
CA PRO A 591 -2.58 19.89 -23.40
C PRO A 591 -3.48 21.12 -23.57
N GLN A 592 -2.92 22.32 -23.37
CA GLN A 592 -3.63 23.59 -23.44
C GLN A 592 -3.46 24.27 -24.81
N LYS A 593 -4.57 24.62 -25.46
CA LYS A 593 -4.63 25.10 -26.86
C LYS A 593 -5.08 26.56 -27.01
N SER A 594 -5.60 27.15 -25.95
CA SER A 594 -6.16 28.49 -25.89
C SER A 594 -6.17 29.01 -24.44
N GLY A 595 -6.48 30.28 -24.24
CA GLY A 595 -6.57 30.90 -22.92
C GLY A 595 -5.22 31.19 -22.27
N LYS A 596 -5.24 31.38 -20.94
CA LYS A 596 -4.08 31.73 -20.13
C LYS A 596 -3.64 30.59 -19.24
N LEU A 597 -2.36 30.23 -19.36
CA LEU A 597 -1.71 29.15 -18.62
C LEU A 597 -0.59 29.72 -17.74
N VAL A 598 -0.65 29.43 -16.45
CA VAL A 598 0.34 29.80 -15.44
C VAL A 598 1.16 28.56 -15.08
N ILE A 599 2.48 28.71 -15.04
CA ILE A 599 3.41 27.66 -14.60
C ILE A 599 4.39 28.25 -13.59
N THR A 600 4.39 27.75 -12.36
CA THR A 600 5.30 28.18 -11.29
C THR A 600 6.20 27.04 -10.83
N GLY A 601 7.31 27.40 -10.18
CA GLY A 601 8.20 26.46 -9.53
C GLY A 601 9.44 27.15 -8.96
N LYS A 602 10.33 26.36 -8.37
CA LYS A 602 11.66 26.79 -7.91
C LYS A 602 12.74 26.06 -8.69
N LEU A 603 13.90 26.69 -8.82
CA LEU A 603 15.12 26.04 -9.31
C LEU A 603 16.38 26.61 -8.68
N THR A 604 17.36 25.74 -8.45
CA THR A 604 18.69 26.04 -7.94
C THR A 604 19.71 25.43 -8.89
N ALA A 605 20.49 26.26 -9.56
CA ALA A 605 21.50 25.83 -10.52
C ALA A 605 22.84 25.59 -9.80
N GLY A 606 23.30 24.34 -9.73
CA GLY A 606 24.56 23.96 -9.08
C GLY A 606 25.63 23.48 -10.06
N GLY A 607 26.84 23.28 -9.53
CA GLY A 607 27.98 22.85 -10.33
C GLY A 607 28.49 23.96 -11.27
N LYS A 608 29.08 23.60 -12.41
CA LYS A 608 29.74 24.57 -13.30
C LYS A 608 28.92 24.87 -14.55
N ALA A 609 28.66 26.16 -14.80
CA ALA A 609 27.95 26.64 -16.00
C ALA A 609 28.91 27.29 -17.01
N GLY A 610 29.43 26.52 -17.96
CA GLY A 610 30.37 26.97 -19.00
C GLY A 610 29.78 27.90 -20.06
N SER A 611 28.50 27.72 -20.46
CA SER A 611 27.87 28.44 -21.58
C SER A 611 26.41 28.85 -21.32
N LYS A 612 25.70 29.30 -22.37
CA LYS A 612 24.24 29.46 -22.35
C LYS A 612 23.57 28.15 -21.94
N TRP A 613 22.62 28.20 -21.02
CA TRP A 613 21.93 27.02 -20.49
C TRP A 613 20.44 27.31 -20.29
N ALA A 614 19.58 26.52 -20.91
CA ALA A 614 18.13 26.52 -20.67
C ALA A 614 17.76 25.34 -19.77
N PHE A 615 17.64 25.64 -18.49
CA PHE A 615 17.39 24.71 -17.41
C PHE A 615 15.91 24.36 -17.23
N CYS A 616 14.99 25.24 -17.61
CA CYS A 616 13.56 24.98 -17.64
C CYS A 616 12.99 25.37 -19.01
N ARG A 617 12.54 24.38 -19.79
CA ARG A 617 12.02 24.53 -21.15
C ARG A 617 10.54 24.12 -21.16
N VAL A 618 9.65 25.01 -21.59
CA VAL A 618 8.22 24.68 -21.79
C VAL A 618 8.04 24.19 -23.23
N LYS A 619 7.46 23.00 -23.38
CA LYS A 619 7.31 22.29 -24.66
C LYS A 619 5.84 22.11 -25.03
N GLY A 620 5.63 21.93 -26.33
CA GLY A 620 4.30 21.74 -26.92
C GLY A 620 4.40 21.69 -28.45
N ILE A 621 3.31 22.09 -29.12
CA ILE A 621 3.22 22.10 -30.58
C ILE A 621 3.24 23.54 -31.10
N ASN A 622 4.00 23.81 -32.15
CA ASN A 622 4.07 25.13 -32.81
C ASN A 622 2.87 25.33 -33.79
N SER A 623 2.75 26.49 -34.44
CA SER A 623 1.66 26.73 -35.42
C SER A 623 1.77 25.90 -36.71
N ALA A 624 2.91 25.23 -36.94
CA ALA A 624 3.11 24.31 -38.07
C ALA A 624 2.72 22.86 -37.75
N GLY A 625 2.35 22.54 -36.50
CA GLY A 625 2.02 21.18 -36.06
C GLY A 625 3.23 20.35 -35.61
N GLU A 626 4.39 20.99 -35.40
CA GLU A 626 5.64 20.33 -35.01
C GLU A 626 5.89 20.46 -33.49
N ALA A 627 6.43 19.42 -32.87
CA ALA A 627 6.85 19.45 -31.48
C ALA A 627 8.06 20.39 -31.29
N ASN A 628 7.95 21.38 -30.39
CA ASN A 628 8.93 22.45 -30.25
C ASN A 628 9.12 22.91 -28.79
N GLU A 629 10.24 23.59 -28.53
CA GLU A 629 10.40 24.46 -27.36
C GLU A 629 9.61 25.75 -27.61
N ILE A 630 8.58 25.99 -26.81
CA ILE A 630 7.70 27.16 -26.92
C ILE A 630 8.34 28.37 -26.24
N ALA A 631 8.89 28.16 -25.04
CA ALA A 631 9.65 29.13 -24.28
C ALA A 631 10.63 28.44 -23.32
N ALA A 632 11.63 29.17 -22.82
CA ALA A 632 12.53 28.65 -21.79
C ALA A 632 13.05 29.74 -20.83
N PHE A 633 13.19 29.37 -19.56
CA PHE A 633 14.00 30.12 -18.60
C PHE A 633 15.45 29.61 -18.73
N THR A 634 16.36 30.54 -19.04
CA THR A 634 17.69 30.26 -19.55
C THR A 634 18.69 31.32 -19.10
N THR A 635 19.98 31.08 -19.31
CA THR A 635 21.00 32.15 -19.36
C THR A 635 21.28 32.63 -20.79
N ASP A 636 21.62 33.91 -20.92
CA ASP A 636 22.12 34.53 -22.15
C ASP A 636 23.65 34.32 -22.35
N ALA A 637 24.25 34.96 -23.36
CA ALA A 637 25.69 34.87 -23.63
C ALA A 637 26.56 35.51 -22.52
N SER A 638 26.01 36.45 -21.76
CA SER A 638 26.65 37.13 -20.63
C SER A 638 26.41 36.40 -19.30
N LYS A 639 25.69 35.27 -19.32
CA LYS A 639 25.19 34.51 -18.17
C LYS A 639 24.10 35.22 -17.37
N ASN A 640 23.45 36.23 -17.94
CA ASN A 640 22.27 36.86 -17.34
C ASN A 640 21.06 35.94 -17.45
N LEU A 641 20.23 35.93 -16.41
CA LEU A 641 18.93 35.28 -16.39
C LEU A 641 18.05 35.88 -17.50
N ALA A 642 17.44 35.02 -18.31
CA ALA A 642 16.75 35.43 -19.52
C ALA A 642 15.55 34.52 -19.81
N LEU A 643 14.54 35.10 -20.46
CA LEU A 643 13.49 34.40 -21.17
C LEU A 643 13.95 34.16 -22.61
N ARG A 644 13.80 32.94 -23.10
CA ARG A 644 13.88 32.63 -24.54
C ARG A 644 12.49 32.32 -25.07
N GLY A 645 12.12 32.95 -26.19
CA GLY A 645 10.83 32.74 -26.87
C GLY A 645 11.01 32.27 -28.31
N ILE A 646 10.13 32.73 -29.19
CA ILE A 646 10.12 32.44 -30.63
C ILE A 646 11.51 32.65 -31.27
N ASN A 647 11.83 31.86 -32.31
CA ASN A 647 13.11 31.89 -33.04
C ASN A 647 14.38 31.72 -32.18
N LYS A 648 14.24 31.27 -30.92
CA LYS A 648 15.32 31.20 -29.93
C LYS A 648 15.93 32.58 -29.58
N GLU A 649 15.15 33.65 -29.72
CA GLU A 649 15.53 35.00 -29.29
C GLU A 649 15.49 35.15 -27.76
N TYR A 650 16.44 35.92 -27.20
CA TYR A 650 16.65 36.06 -25.75
C TYR A 650 16.24 37.46 -25.28
N VAL A 651 15.29 37.52 -24.34
CA VAL A 651 14.96 38.71 -23.56
C VAL A 651 15.67 38.57 -22.22
N SER A 652 16.75 39.33 -22.02
CA SER A 652 17.66 39.16 -20.87
C SER A 652 17.41 40.20 -19.79
N SER A 653 17.50 39.77 -18.53
CA SER A 653 17.64 40.67 -17.38
C SER A 653 19.05 41.26 -17.31
N THR A 654 19.28 42.14 -16.32
CA THR A 654 20.62 42.60 -15.93
C THR A 654 21.25 41.75 -14.81
N THR A 655 20.59 40.67 -14.37
CA THR A 655 21.01 39.84 -13.23
C THR A 655 21.72 38.59 -13.74
N ALA A 656 22.97 38.39 -13.34
CA ALA A 656 23.72 37.16 -13.62
C ALA A 656 23.12 35.95 -12.86
N LEU A 657 23.23 34.76 -13.43
CA LEU A 657 23.01 33.52 -12.71
C LEU A 657 24.07 33.37 -11.61
N GLU A 658 23.61 33.29 -10.37
CA GLU A 658 24.40 32.88 -9.22
C GLU A 658 24.23 31.38 -9.03
N LEU A 659 25.34 30.66 -8.86
CA LEU A 659 25.30 29.22 -8.58
C LEU A 659 24.87 28.97 -7.14
N ASP A 660 24.22 27.83 -6.91
CA ASP A 660 23.69 27.38 -5.62
C ASP A 660 22.64 28.34 -5.00
N LYS A 661 22.12 29.28 -5.80
CA LYS A 661 21.01 30.17 -5.45
C LYS A 661 19.69 29.64 -6.00
N THR A 662 18.69 29.57 -5.15
CA THR A 662 17.31 29.24 -5.54
C THR A 662 16.62 30.47 -6.12
N TYR A 663 15.99 30.30 -7.28
CA TYR A 663 15.14 31.27 -7.94
C TYR A 663 13.71 30.72 -8.02
N ASN A 664 12.73 31.54 -7.64
CA ASN A 664 11.31 31.25 -7.85
C ASN A 664 10.94 31.79 -9.24
N TYR A 665 10.29 30.99 -10.07
CA TYR A 665 9.85 31.43 -11.40
C TYR A 665 8.34 31.32 -11.57
N LYS A 666 7.78 32.24 -12.36
CA LYS A 666 6.39 32.20 -12.85
C LYS A 666 6.39 32.51 -14.34
N PHE A 667 5.97 31.54 -15.15
CA PHE A 667 5.53 31.81 -16.51
C PHE A 667 4.03 32.14 -16.53
N GLU A 668 3.66 33.11 -17.35
CA GLU A 668 2.29 33.46 -17.68
C GLU A 668 2.19 33.46 -19.21
N PHE A 669 1.67 32.36 -19.76
CA PHE A 669 1.39 32.20 -21.17
C PHE A 669 0.00 32.74 -21.48
N ASP A 670 -0.08 33.53 -22.55
CA ASP A 670 -1.34 33.89 -23.21
C ASP A 670 -1.30 33.21 -24.58
N ILE A 671 -1.96 32.05 -24.67
CA ILE A 671 -1.89 31.16 -25.82
C ILE A 671 -2.65 31.77 -27.00
N ASP A 672 -3.65 32.60 -26.75
CA ASP A 672 -4.43 33.26 -27.79
C ASP A 672 -3.70 34.47 -28.37
N ASN A 673 -3.09 35.30 -27.53
CA ASN A 673 -2.28 36.46 -27.94
C ASN A 673 -0.84 36.11 -28.35
N LYS A 674 -0.43 34.83 -28.24
CA LYS A 674 0.90 34.32 -28.62
C LYS A 674 2.05 35.03 -27.90
N THR A 675 1.88 35.25 -26.61
CA THR A 675 2.89 35.86 -25.73
C THR A 675 3.15 35.04 -24.48
N VAL A 676 4.36 35.14 -23.94
CA VAL A 676 4.71 34.64 -22.60
C VAL A 676 5.42 35.73 -21.81
N THR A 677 5.08 35.83 -20.53
CA THR A 677 5.83 36.61 -19.54
C THR A 677 6.48 35.66 -18.54
N LEU A 678 7.74 35.92 -18.18
CA LEU A 678 8.50 35.22 -17.17
C LEU A 678 8.89 36.22 -16.07
N THR A 679 8.42 35.95 -14.85
CA THR A 679 8.83 36.64 -13.62
C THR A 679 9.77 35.73 -12.84
N ILE A 680 10.85 36.31 -12.30
CA ILE A 680 11.90 35.58 -11.56
C ILE A 680 12.11 36.34 -10.25
N ASP A 681 11.77 35.74 -9.12
CA ASP A 681 11.67 36.41 -7.81
C ASP A 681 10.98 37.79 -7.95
N ASP A 682 11.55 38.85 -7.37
CA ASP A 682 11.06 40.24 -7.46
C ASP A 682 11.63 41.03 -8.66
N MET A 683 12.18 40.35 -9.69
CA MET A 683 12.76 41.03 -10.86
C MET A 683 11.68 41.58 -11.80
N ALA A 684 12.06 42.58 -12.60
CA ALA A 684 11.19 43.10 -13.66
C ALA A 684 10.81 41.97 -14.65
N PRO A 685 9.51 41.76 -14.95
CA PRO A 685 9.08 40.68 -15.81
C PRO A 685 9.68 40.77 -17.23
N LEU A 686 10.05 39.62 -17.77
CA LEU A 686 10.59 39.47 -19.12
C LEU A 686 9.46 38.95 -20.02
N THR A 687 9.11 39.67 -21.09
CA THR A 687 8.02 39.27 -22.00
C THR A 687 8.56 39.01 -23.40
N ALA A 688 8.13 37.90 -24.02
CA ALA A 688 8.49 37.53 -25.40
C ALA A 688 7.27 37.03 -26.19
N ALA A 689 7.37 37.10 -27.52
CA ALA A 689 6.46 36.40 -28.42
C ALA A 689 6.81 34.90 -28.49
N ILE A 690 5.81 34.07 -28.76
CA ILE A 690 5.94 32.61 -28.88
C ILE A 690 5.23 32.12 -30.15
N ASP A 691 5.69 30.99 -30.70
CA ASP A 691 4.96 30.26 -31.73
C ASP A 691 4.36 29.00 -31.10
N VAL A 692 3.03 28.96 -30.99
CA VAL A 692 2.32 27.95 -30.20
C VAL A 692 0.92 27.67 -30.76
N SER A 693 0.59 26.38 -30.87
CA SER A 693 -0.78 25.86 -31.02
C SER A 693 -1.21 25.01 -29.81
N GLU A 694 -0.25 24.48 -29.05
CA GLU A 694 -0.49 23.65 -27.86
C GLU A 694 0.68 23.77 -26.88
N ILE A 695 0.42 23.76 -25.57
CA ILE A 695 1.43 23.60 -24.50
C ILE A 695 1.07 22.37 -23.67
N SER A 696 2.03 21.48 -23.44
CA SER A 696 1.76 20.17 -22.80
C SER A 696 2.86 19.65 -21.86
N SER A 697 4.05 20.25 -21.79
CA SER A 697 5.02 19.88 -20.75
C SER A 697 5.99 20.96 -20.29
N VAL A 698 6.51 20.81 -19.07
CA VAL A 698 7.72 21.46 -18.56
C VAL A 698 8.86 20.45 -18.57
N TYR A 699 9.99 20.80 -19.17
CA TYR A 699 11.16 19.95 -19.31
C TYR A 699 12.37 20.61 -18.66
N PHE A 700 12.81 20.05 -17.53
CA PHE A 700 14.03 20.48 -16.87
C PHE A 700 15.22 19.69 -17.39
N VAL A 701 16.40 20.33 -17.42
CA VAL A 701 17.63 19.69 -17.88
C VAL A 701 18.86 20.39 -17.35
N THR A 702 19.84 19.60 -16.91
CA THR A 702 21.20 20.00 -16.55
C THR A 702 21.92 20.75 -17.69
N ALA A 703 23.05 21.40 -17.40
CA ALA A 703 23.81 22.08 -18.44
C ALA A 703 24.35 21.06 -19.47
N THR A 704 24.55 21.47 -20.73
CA THR A 704 25.02 20.55 -21.78
C THR A 704 26.54 20.61 -22.03
N SER A 705 27.27 21.43 -21.27
CA SER A 705 28.67 21.79 -21.55
C SER A 705 29.56 21.97 -20.30
N ASP A 706 29.71 20.95 -19.47
CA ASP A 706 30.73 20.79 -18.41
C ASP A 706 30.58 19.37 -17.82
N THR A 707 31.38 18.98 -16.82
CA THR A 707 31.25 17.73 -16.05
C THR A 707 30.89 18.06 -14.59
N GLU A 708 30.17 17.17 -13.90
CA GLU A 708 29.65 17.37 -12.53
C GLU A 708 28.62 18.53 -12.47
N ARG A 709 27.46 18.27 -13.06
CA ARG A 709 26.40 19.28 -13.29
C ARG A 709 25.18 18.94 -12.45
N THR A 710 24.58 19.95 -11.80
CA THR A 710 23.38 19.76 -10.98
C THR A 710 22.34 20.84 -11.21
N LEU A 711 21.07 20.44 -11.11
CA LEU A 711 19.92 21.34 -11.12
C LEU A 711 18.88 20.79 -10.15
N THR A 712 18.67 21.46 -9.03
CA THR A 712 17.60 21.14 -8.08
C THR A 712 16.35 21.94 -8.46
N VAL A 713 15.18 21.31 -8.54
CA VAL A 713 13.90 21.95 -8.92
C VAL A 713 12.75 21.43 -8.06
N THR A 714 11.66 22.18 -7.92
CA THR A 714 10.40 21.60 -7.41
C THR A 714 9.59 20.99 -8.55
N LYS A 715 8.60 20.13 -8.25
CA LYS A 715 7.56 19.79 -9.21
C LYS A 715 6.87 21.08 -9.69
N PRO A 716 6.66 21.28 -11.00
CA PRO A 716 6.10 22.52 -11.50
C PRO A 716 4.59 22.53 -11.21
N VAL A 717 4.11 23.62 -10.62
CA VAL A 717 2.67 23.83 -10.40
C VAL A 717 2.11 24.48 -11.65
N VAL A 718 1.11 23.85 -12.24
CA VAL A 718 0.48 24.27 -13.49
C VAL A 718 -0.99 24.61 -13.21
N GLY A 719 -1.49 25.70 -13.78
CA GLY A 719 -2.90 26.06 -13.66
C GLY A 719 -3.37 27.00 -14.76
N VAL A 720 -4.63 26.86 -15.16
CA VAL A 720 -5.27 27.77 -16.12
C VAL A 720 -6.03 28.85 -15.36
N VAL A 721 -5.99 30.08 -15.88
CA VAL A 721 -6.80 31.18 -15.34
C VAL A 721 -8.25 30.91 -15.73
N SER A 722 -9.13 30.74 -14.74
CA SER A 722 -10.57 30.62 -15.00
C SER A 722 -11.12 31.98 -15.47
N GLU A 723 -11.46 32.10 -16.75
CA GLU A 723 -12.36 33.16 -17.20
C GLU A 723 -13.75 32.90 -16.58
N GLY A 724 -14.25 33.88 -15.84
CA GLY A 724 -15.20 33.64 -14.75
C GLY A 724 -16.55 33.03 -15.16
N GLU A 725 -17.00 32.06 -14.37
CA GLU A 725 -18.34 31.47 -14.48
C GLU A 725 -19.43 32.52 -14.19
N THR A 726 -20.42 32.61 -15.07
CA THR A 726 -21.58 33.51 -14.92
C THR A 726 -22.79 32.74 -14.41
N TYR A 727 -23.01 32.74 -13.10
CA TYR A 727 -24.23 32.18 -12.50
C TYR A 727 -25.46 33.04 -12.80
N VAL A 728 -26.64 32.41 -12.86
CA VAL A 728 -27.91 33.06 -13.20
C VAL A 728 -28.69 33.43 -11.93
N TYR A 729 -29.31 34.61 -11.90
CA TYR A 729 -30.17 35.00 -10.77
C TYR A 729 -31.43 34.12 -10.73
N GLY A 730 -31.72 33.54 -9.56
CA GLY A 730 -32.87 32.67 -9.33
C GLY A 730 -32.72 31.22 -9.79
N ASP A 731 -31.56 30.86 -10.34
CA ASP A 731 -31.10 29.49 -10.59
C ASP A 731 -30.48 28.97 -9.29
N ALA A 732 -31.09 27.95 -8.68
CA ALA A 732 -30.68 27.38 -7.41
C ALA A 732 -30.11 25.96 -7.56
N ASP A 733 -30.48 25.25 -8.63
CA ASP A 733 -29.93 23.92 -8.93
C ASP A 733 -28.69 23.95 -9.85
N ASN A 734 -28.31 25.14 -10.34
CA ASN A 734 -27.16 25.45 -11.18
C ASN A 734 -27.20 24.78 -12.56
N ASP A 735 -28.40 24.60 -13.14
CA ASP A 735 -28.60 24.08 -14.50
C ASP A 735 -28.58 25.17 -15.61
N THR A 736 -28.40 26.43 -15.23
CA THR A 736 -28.43 27.65 -16.06
C THR A 736 -29.81 28.12 -16.53
N ALA A 737 -30.90 27.48 -16.09
CA ALA A 737 -32.28 27.92 -16.29
C ALA A 737 -32.90 28.46 -14.99
N VAL A 738 -34.09 29.05 -15.10
CA VAL A 738 -34.88 29.50 -13.94
C VAL A 738 -36.26 28.86 -14.04
N THR A 739 -36.49 27.85 -13.20
CA THR A 739 -37.60 26.92 -13.32
C THR A 739 -38.42 26.85 -12.02
N ALA A 740 -39.43 25.97 -12.00
CA ALA A 740 -40.15 25.66 -10.77
C ALA A 740 -39.35 24.74 -9.82
N ALA A 741 -38.28 24.08 -10.30
CA ALA A 741 -37.39 23.27 -9.45
C ALA A 741 -36.58 24.17 -8.51
N ASP A 742 -36.05 25.28 -9.03
CA ASP A 742 -35.31 26.28 -8.27
C ASP A 742 -36.14 26.88 -7.14
N SER A 743 -37.39 27.24 -7.45
CA SER A 743 -38.37 27.69 -6.47
C SER A 743 -38.59 26.66 -5.36
N ALA A 744 -38.75 25.38 -5.74
CA ALA A 744 -38.91 24.30 -4.78
C ALA A 744 -37.65 24.07 -3.93
N MET A 745 -36.46 24.21 -4.52
CA MET A 745 -35.17 24.05 -3.83
C MET A 745 -34.93 25.19 -2.83
N ILE A 746 -35.19 26.45 -3.20
CA ILE A 746 -35.15 27.59 -2.28
C ILE A 746 -36.17 27.38 -1.15
N MET A 747 -37.39 26.93 -1.45
CA MET A 747 -38.38 26.63 -0.42
C MET A 747 -37.96 25.47 0.50
N GLN A 748 -37.27 24.46 -0.03
CA GLN A 748 -36.71 23.35 0.75
C GLN A 748 -35.60 23.82 1.69
N LYS A 749 -34.68 24.69 1.22
CA LYS A 749 -33.68 25.37 2.05
C LYS A 749 -34.34 26.16 3.18
N VAL A 750 -35.36 26.95 2.89
CA VAL A 750 -36.12 27.74 3.88
C VAL A 750 -36.84 26.87 4.91
N LEU A 751 -37.34 25.70 4.53
CA LEU A 751 -38.09 24.80 5.42
C LEU A 751 -37.22 23.83 6.24
N THR A 752 -36.03 23.48 5.77
CA THR A 752 -35.21 22.39 6.35
C THR A 752 -33.71 22.68 6.48
N ASP A 753 -33.25 23.85 6.05
CA ASP A 753 -31.84 24.26 5.96
C ASP A 753 -30.95 23.39 5.03
N ALA A 754 -31.55 22.43 4.32
CA ALA A 754 -30.86 21.62 3.30
C ALA A 754 -30.25 22.52 2.20
N PRO A 755 -28.94 22.41 1.91
CA PRO A 755 -28.26 23.32 1.00
C PRO A 755 -28.78 23.21 -0.45
N THR A 756 -28.75 24.33 -1.17
CA THR A 756 -29.03 24.35 -2.62
C THR A 756 -27.83 23.83 -3.43
N THR A 757 -28.01 23.41 -4.69
CA THR A 757 -26.86 22.99 -5.52
C THR A 757 -25.90 24.15 -5.72
N LEU A 758 -26.41 25.37 -5.94
CA LEU A 758 -25.57 26.56 -6.09
C LEU A 758 -24.71 26.85 -4.83
N GLU A 759 -25.26 26.62 -3.63
CA GLU A 759 -24.55 26.73 -2.34
C GLU A 759 -23.39 25.72 -2.19
N THR A 760 -23.41 24.62 -2.94
CA THR A 760 -22.30 23.64 -2.95
C THR A 760 -21.17 23.95 -3.95
N VAL A 761 -21.42 24.84 -4.92
CA VAL A 761 -20.44 25.19 -5.98
C VAL A 761 -19.91 26.62 -5.87
N THR A 762 -20.58 27.54 -5.15
CA THR A 762 -20.07 28.89 -4.94
C THR A 762 -20.45 29.49 -3.57
N ASP A 763 -19.47 30.11 -2.90
CA ASP A 763 -19.67 30.88 -1.68
C ASP A 763 -20.54 32.14 -1.88
N LYS A 764 -20.69 32.57 -3.14
CA LYS A 764 -21.50 33.72 -3.55
C LYS A 764 -22.96 33.37 -3.81
N TYR A 765 -23.40 32.13 -3.58
CA TYR A 765 -24.77 31.65 -3.88
C TYR A 765 -25.88 32.61 -3.40
N MET A 766 -25.74 33.17 -2.19
CA MET A 766 -26.66 34.18 -1.64
C MET A 766 -26.84 35.39 -2.56
N THR A 767 -25.82 35.79 -3.33
CA THR A 767 -25.94 36.87 -4.33
C THR A 767 -26.97 36.56 -5.41
N TYR A 768 -27.13 35.29 -5.75
CA TYR A 768 -27.90 34.83 -6.92
C TYR A 768 -29.30 34.31 -6.56
N ILE A 769 -29.47 33.68 -5.39
CA ILE A 769 -30.76 33.11 -4.95
C ILE A 769 -31.53 33.95 -3.89
N ASP A 770 -30.91 34.94 -3.25
CA ASP A 770 -31.62 36.04 -2.55
C ASP A 770 -32.15 37.02 -3.61
N VAL A 771 -33.18 36.58 -4.32
CA VAL A 771 -33.72 37.33 -5.45
C VAL A 771 -34.52 38.55 -4.99
N ASP A 772 -34.90 38.64 -3.72
CA ASP A 772 -35.55 39.82 -3.14
C ASP A 772 -34.60 40.87 -2.51
N LYS A 773 -33.31 40.53 -2.36
CA LYS A 773 -32.23 41.36 -1.79
C LYS A 773 -32.45 41.69 -0.29
N SER A 774 -33.10 40.81 0.48
CA SER A 774 -33.35 41.01 1.92
C SER A 774 -32.18 40.59 2.82
N GLY A 775 -31.21 39.84 2.30
CA GLY A 775 -30.08 39.25 3.02
C GLY A 775 -30.40 37.92 3.70
N VAL A 776 -31.61 37.37 3.53
CA VAL A 776 -32.07 36.13 4.16
C VAL A 776 -33.03 35.41 3.21
N LEU A 777 -32.77 34.15 2.87
CA LEU A 777 -33.70 33.37 2.05
C LEU A 777 -35.03 33.15 2.78
N THR A 778 -36.13 33.44 2.09
CA THR A 778 -37.48 33.21 2.59
C THR A 778 -38.40 32.61 1.52
N ALA A 779 -39.65 32.33 1.89
CA ALA A 779 -40.67 31.93 0.91
C ALA A 779 -40.96 33.04 -0.14
N ALA A 780 -40.53 34.28 0.08
CA ALA A 780 -40.63 35.36 -0.92
C ALA A 780 -39.72 35.09 -2.12
N ASP A 781 -38.47 34.67 -1.90
CA ASP A 781 -37.50 34.34 -2.95
C ASP A 781 -37.99 33.19 -3.82
N ALA A 782 -38.41 32.09 -3.18
CA ALA A 782 -39.04 30.96 -3.85
C ALA A 782 -40.27 31.41 -4.68
N THR A 783 -41.07 32.36 -4.19
CA THR A 783 -42.24 32.89 -4.91
C THR A 783 -41.83 33.76 -6.11
N TYR A 784 -40.78 34.57 -5.99
CA TYR A 784 -40.27 35.39 -7.10
C TYR A 784 -39.64 34.54 -8.21
N VAL A 785 -38.89 33.49 -7.84
CA VAL A 785 -38.35 32.51 -8.79
C VAL A 785 -39.49 31.74 -9.48
N LEU A 786 -40.52 31.31 -8.75
CA LEU A 786 -41.71 30.69 -9.36
C LEU A 786 -42.40 31.65 -10.35
N GLN A 787 -42.60 32.91 -9.95
CA GLN A 787 -43.21 33.92 -10.79
C GLN A 787 -42.40 34.20 -12.06
N LYS A 788 -41.06 34.16 -11.97
CA LYS A 788 -40.13 34.27 -13.11
C LYS A 788 -40.21 33.06 -14.05
N SER A 789 -40.30 31.85 -13.49
CA SER A 789 -40.41 30.61 -14.28
C SER A 789 -41.75 30.51 -15.05
N LEU A 790 -42.82 31.12 -14.51
CA LEU A 790 -44.16 31.13 -15.11
C LEU A 790 -44.39 32.31 -16.06
N ASP A 791 -43.67 33.42 -15.89
CA ASP A 791 -43.70 34.60 -16.75
C ASP A 791 -42.27 35.13 -16.94
N SER A 792 -41.65 34.79 -18.07
CA SER A 792 -40.30 35.24 -18.41
C SER A 792 -40.18 36.76 -18.60
N THR A 793 -41.30 37.50 -18.70
CA THR A 793 -41.30 38.97 -18.77
C THR A 793 -41.28 39.62 -17.38
N PHE A 794 -41.55 38.84 -16.32
CA PHE A 794 -41.38 39.28 -14.95
C PHE A 794 -39.90 39.63 -14.67
N LYS A 795 -39.70 40.67 -13.84
CA LYS A 795 -38.38 41.03 -13.30
C LYS A 795 -38.37 40.86 -11.79
N MET A 796 -37.52 39.97 -11.31
CA MET A 796 -37.24 39.77 -9.90
C MET A 796 -36.61 41.04 -9.30
N PRO A 797 -36.71 41.28 -7.97
CA PRO A 797 -36.07 42.45 -7.35
C PRO A 797 -34.54 42.51 -7.52
N CYS A 798 -33.87 41.38 -7.69
CA CYS A 798 -32.45 41.32 -8.04
C CYS A 798 -32.15 41.93 -9.44
N GLU A 799 -33.05 41.77 -10.41
CA GLU A 799 -32.96 42.26 -11.80
C GLU A 799 -33.44 43.71 -12.02
N LYS A 800 -33.73 44.43 -10.93
CA LYS A 800 -34.10 45.86 -10.88
C LYS A 800 -32.99 46.69 -10.26
#